data_AF-A0A656HNF7-F1
#
_entry.id   AF-A0A656HNF7-F1
#
_cell.length_a   1.000
_cell.length_b   1.000
_cell.length_c   1.000
_cell.angle_alpha   90.00
_cell.angle_beta   90.00
_cell.angle_gamma   90.00
#
_symmetry.space_group_name_H-M   'P 1'
#
loop_
_entity.id
_entity.type
_entity.pdbx_description
1 polymer ?
#
loop_
_entity_poly.entity_id
_entity_poly.type
_entity_poly.pdbx_seq_one_letter_code
_entity_poly.pdbx_strand_id
1 'polypeptide(L)'
;MQTTVNHSSSLLTRYLAMFALYLLVMLIAPTALAEKKAESTGQSAESDTPTETTEQQQAEPAADKDVQNPSTEQTDTNSDSQPPAASEPEPNAESQIEDSMANIEVIQQTLESLRNEIENSKETTSLTRDNVQTIRDGISLIDEKIKQAYTGLDESRTGVAANTKSITNLTEGLLSATRDIKANAADLSSQKSLIEDNSIRLYEILIQISSMNDEVDQFSKALDSVKNSDQKQELKLVIGSDLNRLWIMLSIILVFFSPVAFVLSSNRDNYRPLMDGTQQHQGILLVCLGVFLGYFAVGFGLMYGESSSGLIGTTNYLLEPINTNRQPVTPFNEFVLYQSGFAMLAAMIVYIAVGRQLSSVAHLVLALFVGVVLIPIFGHWSWSSYFIPTNKGWLEGAGFVDQAGAVTINTVAAWFAFTIVWKLGKSSPPPQQADKEFDDPVYSASATLLLWISWIGFTTGTLPISSEQIPGVVLNIGLAGSAGGITAFMHYVFFHTDKSQIARALGGFVSGLVAIAACAQSVTFIEALTIGAIAGLLQNLAYSLLRKIVLKQSWQVRPAYLVAIHGVAGIWGALSFALFGSENTFGAPDFTQLVTQAQGIATALAYSIVTGHVAMLLLAFRKKQPQTA
;
A
#
# COMPACT_ATOMS: atom_id res chain seq x y z
N MET A 1 -55.80 -17.64 -6.83
CA MET A 1 -54.92 -17.87 -8.00
C MET A 1 -54.17 -16.60 -8.37
N GLN A 2 -54.78 -15.59 -8.99
CA GLN A 2 -54.09 -14.32 -9.30
C GLN A 2 -53.57 -13.61 -8.04
N THR A 3 -54.39 -13.56 -6.98
CA THR A 3 -53.96 -13.14 -5.62
C THR A 3 -52.85 -13.99 -5.01
N THR A 4 -52.75 -15.26 -5.40
CA THR A 4 -51.76 -16.22 -4.90
C THR A 4 -50.41 -16.00 -5.59
N VAL A 5 -50.42 -15.84 -6.91
CA VAL A 5 -49.24 -15.54 -7.73
C VAL A 5 -48.65 -14.16 -7.36
N ASN A 6 -49.49 -13.15 -7.17
CA ASN A 6 -49.04 -11.84 -6.69
C ASN A 6 -48.43 -11.90 -5.28
N HIS A 7 -48.85 -12.86 -4.45
CA HIS A 7 -48.30 -13.02 -3.10
C HIS A 7 -46.96 -13.78 -3.12
N SER A 8 -46.83 -14.84 -3.93
CA SER A 8 -45.58 -15.61 -4.05
C SER A 8 -44.49 -14.83 -4.79
N SER A 9 -44.82 -14.09 -5.85
CA SER A 9 -43.86 -13.21 -6.52
C SER A 9 -43.36 -12.12 -5.57
N SER A 10 -44.27 -11.44 -4.85
CA SER A 10 -43.86 -10.43 -3.86
C SER A 10 -43.06 -11.01 -2.68
N LEU A 11 -43.26 -12.28 -2.30
CA LEU A 11 -42.42 -12.98 -1.32
C LEU A 11 -41.03 -13.28 -1.90
N LEU A 12 -40.93 -13.87 -3.10
CA LEU A 12 -39.65 -14.18 -3.73
C LEU A 12 -38.81 -12.90 -3.98
N THR A 13 -39.43 -11.82 -4.48
CA THR A 13 -38.76 -10.53 -4.63
C THR A 13 -38.32 -9.96 -3.27
N ARG A 14 -39.09 -10.16 -2.19
CA ARG A 14 -38.68 -9.74 -0.83
C ARG A 14 -37.52 -10.58 -0.30
N TYR A 15 -37.53 -11.90 -0.48
CA TYR A 15 -36.42 -12.76 -0.06
C TYR A 15 -35.13 -12.44 -0.83
N LEU A 16 -35.21 -12.22 -2.15
CA LEU A 16 -34.06 -11.84 -2.97
C LEU A 16 -33.59 -10.41 -2.67
N ALA A 17 -34.50 -9.46 -2.39
CA ALA A 17 -34.13 -8.12 -1.93
C ALA A 17 -33.49 -8.14 -0.53
N MET A 18 -33.98 -8.98 0.38
CA MET A 18 -33.35 -9.20 1.69
C MET A 18 -31.99 -9.89 1.54
N PHE A 19 -31.83 -10.83 0.60
CA PHE A 19 -30.54 -11.47 0.31
C PHE A 19 -29.52 -10.48 -0.27
N ALA A 20 -29.92 -9.63 -1.21
CA ALA A 20 -29.08 -8.56 -1.74
C ALA A 20 -28.71 -7.52 -0.66
N LEU A 21 -29.67 -7.13 0.18
CA LEU A 21 -29.43 -6.24 1.33
C LEU A 21 -28.54 -6.90 2.39
N TYR A 22 -28.66 -8.21 2.60
CA TYR A 22 -27.83 -9.00 3.52
C TYR A 22 -26.39 -9.13 3.00
N LEU A 23 -26.18 -9.35 1.70
CA LEU A 23 -24.86 -9.27 1.07
C LEU A 23 -24.24 -7.87 1.22
N LEU A 24 -25.04 -6.80 1.03
CA LEU A 24 -24.60 -5.43 1.26
C LEU A 24 -24.20 -5.18 2.73
N VAL A 25 -25.00 -5.67 3.68
CA VAL A 25 -24.71 -5.59 5.13
C VAL A 25 -23.47 -6.39 5.50
N MET A 26 -23.27 -7.60 4.94
CA MET A 26 -22.07 -8.42 5.18
C MET A 26 -20.78 -7.75 4.68
N LEU A 27 -20.85 -6.96 3.62
CA LEU A 27 -19.73 -6.16 3.10
C LEU A 27 -19.43 -4.91 3.95
N ILE A 28 -20.39 -4.41 4.73
CA ILE A 28 -20.25 -3.19 5.56
C ILE A 28 -19.99 -3.52 7.04
N ALA A 29 -20.49 -4.64 7.55
CA ALA A 29 -20.38 -5.05 8.96
C ALA A 29 -18.95 -5.01 9.56
N PRO A 30 -17.86 -5.31 8.83
CA PRO A 30 -16.50 -5.23 9.38
C PRO A 30 -16.09 -3.84 9.88
N THR A 31 -16.61 -2.74 9.31
CA THR A 31 -16.20 -1.38 9.70
C THR A 31 -16.91 -0.92 10.98
N ALA A 32 -18.22 -1.15 11.08
CA ALA A 32 -19.04 -0.69 12.20
C ALA A 32 -18.69 -1.37 13.55
N LEU A 33 -18.11 -2.58 13.51
CA LEU A 33 -17.62 -3.28 14.70
C LEU A 33 -16.22 -2.81 15.16
N ALA A 34 -15.45 -2.15 14.29
CA ALA A 34 -14.14 -1.60 14.63
C ALA A 34 -14.25 -0.29 15.42
N GLU A 35 -15.04 0.68 14.92
CA GLU A 35 -15.23 1.99 15.58
C GLU A 35 -15.75 1.84 17.02
N LYS A 36 -16.77 1.00 17.21
CA LYS A 36 -17.43 0.79 18.51
C LYS A 36 -16.54 0.13 19.58
N LYS A 37 -15.38 -0.40 19.19
CA LYS A 37 -14.37 -1.00 20.09
C LYS A 37 -13.20 -0.06 20.40
N ALA A 38 -12.96 0.94 19.53
CA ALA A 38 -12.04 2.03 19.81
C ALA A 38 -12.60 2.96 20.90
N GLU A 39 -13.88 3.34 20.82
CA GLU A 39 -14.53 4.15 21.86
C GLU A 39 -14.50 3.48 23.25
N SER A 40 -14.69 2.16 23.32
CA SER A 40 -14.71 1.41 24.59
C SER A 40 -13.33 1.13 25.20
N THR A 41 -12.24 1.63 24.60
CA THR A 41 -10.87 1.45 25.11
C THR A 41 -10.15 2.75 25.48
N GLY A 42 -10.78 3.90 25.27
CA GLY A 42 -10.23 5.24 25.55
C GLY A 42 -10.50 5.82 26.95
N GLN A 43 -11.06 5.06 27.90
CA GLN A 43 -11.54 5.58 29.20
C GLN A 43 -11.01 4.83 30.44
N SER A 44 -9.70 4.55 30.53
CA SER A 44 -9.13 4.00 31.78
C SER A 44 -7.61 4.18 31.98
N ALA A 45 -7.02 5.37 31.78
CA ALA A 45 -5.64 5.67 32.20
C ALA A 45 -5.25 7.17 32.19
N GLU A 46 -5.76 8.02 33.10
CA GLU A 46 -5.09 9.30 33.39
C GLU A 46 -5.44 9.91 34.77
N SER A 47 -4.88 9.34 35.84
CA SER A 47 -4.73 10.03 37.14
C SER A 47 -3.74 9.29 38.05
N ASP A 48 -2.46 9.67 38.02
CA ASP A 48 -1.52 9.46 39.13
C ASP A 48 -0.28 10.34 38.93
N THR A 49 -0.08 11.32 39.81
CA THR A 49 1.07 12.25 39.80
C THR A 49 1.94 12.01 41.04
N PRO A 50 3.16 11.46 40.90
CA PRO A 50 4.16 11.47 41.95
C PRO A 50 4.82 12.86 42.03
N THR A 51 4.62 13.55 43.14
CA THR A 51 5.34 14.80 43.45
C THR A 51 6.75 14.48 43.91
N GLU A 52 7.79 14.89 43.18
CA GLU A 52 9.09 15.26 43.78
C GLU A 52 10.06 15.89 42.77
N THR A 53 10.51 17.12 43.04
CA THR A 53 11.90 17.62 42.96
C THR A 53 11.94 19.16 42.99
N THR A 54 12.69 19.72 43.94
CA THR A 54 13.64 20.85 43.78
C THR A 54 14.00 21.36 45.17
N GLU A 55 15.12 20.90 45.74
CA GLU A 55 15.83 21.62 46.78
C GLU A 55 17.18 22.13 46.25
N GLN A 56 17.67 23.21 46.87
CA GLN A 56 18.65 24.10 46.27
C GLN A 56 20.06 23.80 46.78
N GLN A 57 21.05 23.84 45.89
CA GLN A 57 22.44 23.99 46.31
C GLN A 57 22.67 25.43 46.80
N GLN A 58 22.89 25.60 48.10
CA GLN A 58 23.56 26.77 48.65
C GLN A 58 25.09 26.53 48.71
N ALA A 59 25.85 27.62 48.78
CA ALA A 59 27.31 27.62 48.63
C ALA A 59 28.03 27.96 49.94
N GLU A 60 29.37 27.92 49.87
CA GLU A 60 30.31 28.35 50.92
C GLU A 60 30.36 27.44 52.18
N PRO A 61 31.47 27.42 52.97
CA PRO A 61 32.24 28.61 53.36
C PRO A 61 33.79 28.55 53.27
N ALA A 62 34.35 29.76 53.37
CA ALA A 62 35.57 30.17 54.08
C ALA A 62 36.88 29.36 53.97
N ALA A 63 37.96 30.09 53.65
CA ALA A 63 39.32 29.78 54.08
C ALA A 63 39.80 30.86 55.08
N ASP A 64 40.42 30.44 56.18
CA ASP A 64 41.22 31.30 57.07
C ASP A 64 42.52 30.57 57.48
N LYS A 65 43.39 31.25 58.21
CA LYS A 65 44.86 31.08 58.11
C LYS A 65 45.51 30.11 59.11
N ASP A 66 46.82 29.96 58.89
CA ASP A 66 47.88 29.81 59.90
C ASP A 66 47.67 28.76 61.01
N VAL A 67 48.27 27.58 60.82
CA VAL A 67 48.55 26.64 61.91
C VAL A 67 50.06 26.58 62.16
N GLN A 68 50.47 26.82 63.40
CA GLN A 68 51.87 26.83 63.82
C GLN A 68 52.41 25.43 64.14
N ASN A 69 53.74 25.31 64.08
CA ASN A 69 54.50 24.11 64.41
C ASN A 69 54.50 23.80 65.92
N PRO A 70 54.23 22.55 66.35
CA PRO A 70 54.53 22.07 67.71
C PRO A 70 55.87 21.32 67.75
N SER A 71 56.74 21.69 68.69
CA SER A 71 57.95 20.93 69.04
C SER A 71 58.00 20.70 70.55
N THR A 72 58.20 19.45 70.97
CA THR A 72 58.08 19.01 72.35
C THR A 72 59.36 19.17 73.18
N GLU A 73 59.17 19.08 74.50
CA GLU A 73 60.14 18.83 75.58
C GLU A 73 61.08 17.63 75.31
N GLN A 74 62.23 17.42 75.98
CA GLN A 74 62.94 18.09 77.11
C GLN A 74 64.48 17.85 76.86
N THR A 75 65.50 18.09 77.70
CA THR A 75 65.70 18.38 79.14
C THR A 75 67.07 19.10 79.35
N ASP A 76 67.44 19.41 80.61
CA ASP A 76 68.79 19.32 81.24
C ASP A 76 70.09 19.82 80.56
N THR A 77 71.06 20.43 81.27
CA THR A 77 71.16 20.92 82.67
C THR A 77 71.99 22.22 82.69
N ASN A 78 71.89 23.00 83.77
CA ASN A 78 72.84 24.07 84.07
C ASN A 78 72.99 24.22 85.59
N SER A 79 74.18 23.97 86.15
CA SER A 79 74.40 23.85 87.60
C SER A 79 75.43 24.85 88.11
N ASP A 80 75.02 25.61 89.13
CA ASP A 80 75.80 26.26 90.20
C ASP A 80 77.20 26.85 89.94
N SER A 81 77.35 28.09 90.39
CA SER A 81 78.64 28.58 90.87
C SER A 81 78.47 29.51 92.08
N GLN A 82 78.98 29.11 93.23
CA GLN A 82 79.32 30.01 94.35
C GLN A 82 80.82 29.90 94.71
N PRO A 83 81.45 30.99 95.21
CA PRO A 83 82.88 31.08 95.54
C PRO A 83 83.21 30.33 96.88
N PRO A 84 84.49 30.10 97.31
CA PRO A 84 85.56 31.10 97.23
C PRO A 84 87.08 30.71 97.24
N ALA A 85 87.88 31.73 96.90
CA ALA A 85 89.16 32.16 97.49
C ALA A 85 90.51 31.38 97.36
N ALA A 86 91.54 32.20 97.08
CA ALA A 86 92.91 32.22 97.66
C ALA A 86 94.12 31.55 96.95
N SER A 87 95.06 32.43 96.55
CA SER A 87 96.53 32.32 96.54
C SER A 87 97.31 31.38 95.59
N GLU A 88 98.29 32.02 94.92
CA GLU A 88 99.57 31.57 94.33
C GLU A 88 100.36 30.47 95.10
N PRO A 89 101.38 29.78 94.51
CA PRO A 89 102.25 30.27 93.42
C PRO A 89 102.67 29.29 92.28
N GLU A 90 103.33 29.85 91.26
CA GLU A 90 104.19 29.20 90.25
C GLU A 90 105.54 28.69 90.85
N PRO A 91 106.39 27.85 90.18
CA PRO A 91 106.76 27.93 88.75
C PRO A 91 107.13 26.61 88.00
N ASN A 92 107.33 26.70 86.67
CA ASN A 92 108.61 26.43 85.95
C ASN A 92 108.37 26.24 84.43
N ALA A 93 109.15 26.90 83.57
CA ALA A 93 108.77 27.15 82.18
C ALA A 93 109.21 26.11 81.13
N GLU A 94 110.18 25.22 81.42
CA GLU A 94 110.71 24.32 80.38
C GLU A 94 109.78 23.14 80.04
N SER A 95 109.09 22.52 81.02
CA SER A 95 108.13 21.43 80.68
C SER A 95 106.92 21.96 79.91
N GLN A 96 106.51 23.20 80.16
CA GLN A 96 105.36 23.83 79.49
C GLN A 96 105.52 23.88 77.97
N ILE A 97 106.75 23.92 77.44
CA ILE A 97 107.01 23.94 75.99
C ILE A 97 106.84 22.54 75.38
N GLU A 98 107.35 21.51 76.05
CA GLU A 98 107.24 20.12 75.59
C GLU A 98 105.79 19.62 75.69
N ASP A 99 105.11 19.92 76.81
CA ASP A 99 103.65 19.73 76.96
C ASP A 99 102.85 20.51 75.90
N SER A 100 103.24 21.76 75.58
CA SER A 100 102.56 22.54 74.54
C SER A 100 102.71 21.92 73.15
N MET A 101 103.86 21.33 72.81
CA MET A 101 104.05 20.64 71.53
C MET A 101 103.23 19.35 71.46
N ALA A 102 103.19 18.55 72.53
CA ALA A 102 102.33 17.37 72.61
C ALA A 102 100.84 17.73 72.49
N ASN A 103 100.40 18.81 73.15
CA ASN A 103 99.03 19.32 73.04
C ASN A 103 98.70 19.81 71.61
N ILE A 104 99.64 20.43 70.89
CA ILE A 104 99.45 20.82 69.48
C ILE A 104 99.25 19.59 68.59
N GLU A 105 99.99 18.50 68.80
CA GLU A 105 99.82 17.26 68.03
C GLU A 105 98.45 16.60 68.33
N VAL A 106 98.04 16.54 69.60
CA VAL A 106 96.69 16.07 69.99
C VAL A 106 95.59 16.95 69.38
N ILE A 107 95.77 18.27 69.32
CA ILE A 107 94.83 19.19 68.67
C ILE A 107 94.76 18.93 67.16
N GLN A 108 95.89 18.66 66.49
CA GLN A 108 95.91 18.33 65.06
C GLN A 108 95.18 17.00 64.78
N GLN A 109 95.46 15.94 65.55
CA GLN A 109 94.76 14.65 65.44
C GLN A 109 93.25 14.80 65.72
N THR A 110 92.88 15.63 66.69
CA THR A 110 91.47 15.95 67.02
C THR A 110 90.77 16.69 65.87
N LEU A 111 91.43 17.68 65.26
CA LEU A 111 90.90 18.42 64.10
C LEU A 111 90.75 17.53 62.86
N GLU A 112 91.67 16.60 62.63
CA GLU A 112 91.57 15.63 61.53
C GLU A 112 90.44 14.61 61.77
N SER A 113 90.25 14.16 63.02
CA SER A 113 89.09 13.33 63.41
C SER A 113 87.76 14.05 63.17
N LEU A 114 87.62 15.28 63.67
CA LEU A 114 86.43 16.13 63.46
C LEU A 114 86.17 16.41 61.97
N ARG A 115 87.23 16.58 61.16
CA ARG A 115 87.12 16.76 59.71
C ARG A 115 86.51 15.53 59.03
N ASN A 116 86.99 14.34 59.38
CA ASN A 116 86.46 13.08 58.84
C ASN A 116 85.01 12.82 59.28
N GLU A 117 84.67 13.17 60.53
CA GLU A 117 83.30 13.08 61.06
C GLU A 117 82.35 14.05 60.35
N ILE A 118 82.80 15.28 60.06
CA ILE A 118 82.07 16.26 59.24
C ILE A 118 81.88 15.75 57.80
N GLU A 119 82.88 15.09 57.20
CA GLU A 119 82.77 14.54 55.83
C GLU A 119 81.75 13.39 55.77
N ASN A 120 81.82 12.44 56.71
CA ASN A 120 80.82 11.36 56.86
C ASN A 120 79.40 11.91 57.13
N SER A 121 79.29 13.00 57.89
CA SER A 121 78.01 13.68 58.16
C SER A 121 77.41 14.30 56.89
N LYS A 122 78.22 14.91 56.02
CA LYS A 122 77.78 15.40 54.69
C LYS A 122 77.28 14.26 53.80
N GLU A 123 78.01 13.14 53.75
CA GLU A 123 77.62 11.96 52.94
C GLU A 123 76.30 11.35 53.44
N THR A 124 76.17 11.16 54.75
CA THR A 124 74.92 10.71 55.40
C THR A 124 73.75 11.67 55.09
N THR A 125 74.00 12.98 55.13
CA THR A 125 73.01 14.02 54.78
C THR A 125 72.64 13.98 53.29
N SER A 126 73.57 13.60 52.40
CA SER A 126 73.25 13.37 50.98
C SER A 126 72.38 12.14 50.79
N LEU A 127 72.78 10.99 51.33
CA LEU A 127 72.00 9.76 51.29
C LEU A 127 70.57 9.96 51.84
N THR A 128 70.42 10.76 52.90
CA THR A 128 69.11 11.12 53.44
C THR A 128 68.30 11.98 52.46
N ARG A 129 68.93 12.98 51.81
CA ARG A 129 68.28 13.82 50.78
C ARG A 129 67.83 13.00 49.57
N ASP A 130 68.68 12.08 49.12
CA ASP A 130 68.44 11.28 47.92
C ASP A 130 67.36 10.20 48.18
N ASN A 131 67.31 9.64 49.39
CA ASN A 131 66.21 8.81 49.86
C ASN A 131 64.89 9.59 49.96
N VAL A 132 64.90 10.82 50.52
CA VAL A 132 63.71 11.69 50.59
C VAL A 132 63.21 12.07 49.18
N GLN A 133 64.10 12.30 48.24
CA GLN A 133 63.73 12.55 46.84
C GLN A 133 63.14 11.29 46.18
N THR A 134 63.75 10.12 46.37
CA THR A 134 63.22 8.84 45.87
C THR A 134 61.82 8.53 46.42
N ILE A 135 61.57 8.83 47.71
CA ILE A 135 60.26 8.70 48.34
C ILE A 135 59.25 9.70 47.74
N ARG A 136 59.65 10.95 47.51
CA ARG A 136 58.82 11.98 46.85
C ARG A 136 58.40 11.54 45.45
N ASP A 137 59.34 11.06 44.65
CA ASP A 137 59.07 10.61 43.28
C ASP A 137 58.18 9.35 43.26
N GLY A 138 58.37 8.44 44.23
CA GLY A 138 57.47 7.31 44.46
C GLY A 138 56.05 7.73 44.83
N ILE A 139 55.88 8.75 45.69
CA ILE A 139 54.57 9.32 46.05
C ILE A 139 53.90 9.97 44.82
N SER A 140 54.64 10.73 44.02
CA SER A 140 54.14 11.32 42.77
C SER A 140 53.67 10.26 41.77
N LEU A 141 54.41 9.17 41.60
CA LEU A 141 54.01 8.04 40.75
C LEU A 141 52.76 7.31 41.27
N ILE A 142 52.57 7.24 42.59
CA ILE A 142 51.36 6.67 43.21
C ILE A 142 50.15 7.59 42.98
N ASP A 143 50.29 8.90 43.18
CA ASP A 143 49.24 9.89 42.89
C ASP A 143 48.83 9.87 41.40
N GLU A 144 49.78 9.77 40.47
CA GLU A 144 49.48 9.63 39.05
C GLU A 144 48.69 8.35 38.74
N LYS A 145 49.11 7.21 39.31
CA LYS A 145 48.39 5.92 39.13
C LYS A 145 47.01 5.92 39.77
N ILE A 146 46.82 6.59 40.90
CA ILE A 146 45.51 6.78 41.52
C ILE A 146 44.60 7.60 40.59
N LYS A 147 45.10 8.70 40.00
CA LYS A 147 44.36 9.50 39.02
C LYS A 147 43.98 8.70 37.77
N GLN A 148 44.91 7.94 37.21
CA GLN A 148 44.64 7.04 36.07
C GLN A 148 43.56 5.99 36.42
N ALA A 149 43.61 5.40 37.62
CA ALA A 149 42.60 4.44 38.09
C ALA A 149 41.22 5.07 38.29
N TYR A 150 41.13 6.30 38.80
CA TYR A 150 39.87 7.04 38.90
C TYR A 150 39.26 7.34 37.52
N THR A 151 40.07 7.76 36.54
CA THR A 151 39.60 7.99 35.16
C THR A 151 39.03 6.72 34.54
N GLY A 152 39.76 5.60 34.60
CA GLY A 152 39.28 4.31 34.07
C GLY A 152 38.03 3.77 34.79
N LEU A 153 37.83 4.13 36.07
CA LEU A 153 36.62 3.77 36.81
C LEU A 153 35.39 4.58 36.32
N ASP A 154 35.55 5.85 35.97
CA ASP A 154 34.45 6.67 35.45
C ASP A 154 34.12 6.36 33.98
N GLU A 155 35.13 6.02 33.17
CA GLU A 155 34.94 5.42 31.83
C GLU A 155 34.15 4.10 31.91
N SER A 156 34.49 3.22 32.86
CA SER A 156 33.75 1.99 33.12
C SER A 156 32.31 2.26 33.59
N ARG A 157 32.11 3.23 34.49
CA ARG A 157 30.79 3.65 35.00
C ARG A 157 29.89 4.22 33.90
N THR A 158 30.42 5.07 33.03
CA THR A 158 29.68 5.64 31.90
C THR A 158 29.37 4.58 30.84
N GLY A 159 30.29 3.64 30.58
CA GLY A 159 30.04 2.45 29.76
C GLY A 159 28.93 1.56 30.31
N VAL A 160 28.91 1.31 31.63
CA VAL A 160 27.81 0.57 32.29
C VAL A 160 26.47 1.32 32.13
N ALA A 161 26.43 2.64 32.34
CA ALA A 161 25.21 3.42 32.15
C ALA A 161 24.67 3.38 30.71
N ALA A 162 25.55 3.43 29.70
CA ALA A 162 25.19 3.28 28.29
C ALA A 162 24.65 1.88 27.97
N ASN A 163 25.24 0.84 28.56
CA ASN A 163 24.77 -0.54 28.44
C ASN A 163 23.39 -0.73 29.11
N THR A 164 23.19 -0.20 30.32
CA THR A 164 21.88 -0.21 31.00
C THR A 164 20.80 0.45 30.14
N LYS A 165 21.06 1.65 29.58
CA LYS A 165 20.12 2.33 28.68
C LYS A 165 19.80 1.49 27.43
N SER A 166 20.80 0.82 26.87
CA SER A 166 20.62 -0.06 25.70
C SER A 166 19.77 -1.29 26.03
N ILE A 167 19.92 -1.86 27.23
CA ILE A 167 19.09 -2.96 27.75
C ILE A 167 17.64 -2.50 28.00
N THR A 168 17.42 -1.30 28.54
CA THR A 168 16.08 -0.72 28.71
C THR A 168 15.37 -0.59 27.36
N ASN A 169 16.01 0.02 26.36
CA ASN A 169 15.47 0.17 25.01
C ASN A 169 15.10 -1.20 24.38
N LEU A 170 15.96 -2.23 24.58
CA LEU A 170 15.70 -3.60 24.13
C LEU A 170 14.49 -4.22 24.84
N THR A 171 14.34 -3.97 26.14
CA THR A 171 13.22 -4.46 26.96
C THR A 171 11.90 -3.82 26.52
N GLU A 172 11.88 -2.51 26.28
CA GLU A 172 10.73 -1.79 25.75
C GLU A 172 10.33 -2.28 24.34
N GLY A 173 11.31 -2.49 23.45
CA GLY A 173 11.09 -3.06 22.13
C GLY A 173 10.50 -4.47 22.18
N LEU A 174 11.00 -5.33 23.08
CA LEU A 174 10.47 -6.68 23.30
C LEU A 174 9.04 -6.65 23.88
N LEU A 175 8.74 -5.69 24.77
CA LEU A 175 7.39 -5.46 25.31
C LEU A 175 6.43 -4.87 24.26
N SER A 176 6.91 -4.13 23.25
CA SER A 176 6.10 -3.76 22.08
C SER A 176 5.80 -5.00 21.24
N ALA A 177 6.83 -5.70 20.76
CA ALA A 177 6.67 -6.88 19.92
C ALA A 177 5.77 -7.96 20.58
N THR A 178 5.84 -8.13 21.91
CA THR A 178 4.96 -9.03 22.66
C THR A 178 3.48 -8.58 22.65
N ARG A 179 3.21 -7.27 22.69
CA ARG A 179 1.85 -6.72 22.52
C ARG A 179 1.37 -6.89 21.08
N ASP A 180 2.23 -6.60 20.11
CA ASP A 180 1.92 -6.71 18.68
C ASP A 180 1.59 -8.16 18.29
N ILE A 181 2.36 -9.13 18.80
CA ILE A 181 2.08 -10.57 18.66
C ILE A 181 0.74 -10.96 19.30
N LYS A 182 0.42 -10.45 20.50
CA LYS A 182 -0.88 -10.69 21.14
C LYS A 182 -2.06 -10.08 20.37
N ALA A 183 -1.89 -8.87 19.82
CA ALA A 183 -2.89 -8.22 18.99
C ALA A 183 -3.16 -9.04 17.71
N ASN A 184 -2.10 -9.45 17.01
CA ASN A 184 -2.19 -10.29 15.82
C ASN A 184 -2.80 -11.67 16.10
N ALA A 185 -2.52 -12.27 17.27
CA ALA A 185 -3.13 -13.54 17.68
C ALA A 185 -4.64 -13.39 18.00
N ALA A 186 -5.06 -12.25 18.56
CA ALA A 186 -6.47 -11.94 18.79
C ALA A 186 -7.22 -11.62 17.49
N ASP A 187 -6.57 -10.94 16.54
CA ASP A 187 -7.13 -10.72 15.21
C ASP A 187 -7.27 -12.05 14.44
N LEU A 188 -6.24 -12.90 14.45
CA LEU A 188 -6.28 -14.22 13.80
C LEU A 188 -7.39 -15.13 14.35
N SER A 189 -7.70 -15.06 15.65
CA SER A 189 -8.84 -15.81 16.22
C SER A 189 -10.19 -15.22 15.80
N SER A 190 -10.28 -13.89 15.64
CA SER A 190 -11.45 -13.21 15.08
C SER A 190 -11.65 -13.55 13.60
N GLN A 191 -10.59 -13.55 12.78
CA GLN A 191 -10.61 -13.97 11.38
C GLN A 191 -11.01 -15.45 11.25
N LYS A 192 -10.49 -16.32 12.12
CA LYS A 192 -10.91 -17.73 12.16
C LYS A 192 -12.42 -17.85 12.43
N SER A 193 -12.94 -17.15 13.43
CA SER A 193 -14.37 -17.15 13.74
C SER A 193 -15.20 -16.65 12.55
N LEU A 194 -14.76 -15.61 11.84
CA LEU A 194 -15.41 -15.11 10.62
C LEU A 194 -15.40 -16.14 9.49
N ILE A 195 -14.32 -16.91 9.32
CA ILE A 195 -14.24 -18.00 8.32
C ILE A 195 -15.20 -19.14 8.69
N GLU A 196 -15.27 -19.52 9.97
CA GLU A 196 -16.19 -20.55 10.46
C GLU A 196 -17.66 -20.11 10.26
N ASP A 197 -18.01 -18.88 10.63
CA ASP A 197 -19.37 -18.31 10.45
C ASP A 197 -19.77 -18.20 8.97
N ASN A 198 -18.85 -17.73 8.11
CA ASN A 198 -19.08 -17.68 6.66
C ASN A 198 -19.21 -19.07 6.03
N SER A 199 -18.51 -20.08 6.56
CA SER A 199 -18.65 -21.46 6.07
C SER A 199 -20.03 -22.04 6.38
N ILE A 200 -20.60 -21.74 7.56
CA ILE A 200 -21.96 -22.14 7.94
C ILE A 200 -22.98 -21.46 7.02
N ARG A 201 -22.85 -20.15 6.79
CA ARG A 201 -23.73 -19.40 5.88
C ARG A 201 -23.65 -19.88 4.43
N LEU A 202 -22.48 -20.36 3.98
CA LEU A 202 -22.35 -21.03 2.68
C LEU A 202 -23.15 -22.35 2.61
N TYR A 203 -23.19 -23.15 3.68
CA TYR A 203 -24.08 -24.31 3.76
C TYR A 203 -25.56 -23.92 3.78
N GLU A 204 -25.95 -22.85 4.49
CA GLU A 204 -27.33 -22.33 4.46
C GLU A 204 -27.75 -21.89 3.05
N ILE A 205 -26.86 -21.22 2.30
CA ILE A 205 -27.08 -20.84 0.91
C ILE A 205 -27.23 -22.07 0.00
N LEU A 206 -26.40 -23.12 0.18
CA LEU A 206 -26.52 -24.37 -0.57
C LEU A 206 -27.85 -25.09 -0.28
N ILE A 207 -28.33 -25.07 0.96
CA ILE A 207 -29.65 -25.60 1.34
C ILE A 207 -30.78 -24.79 0.68
N GLN A 208 -30.68 -23.45 0.68
CA GLN A 208 -31.65 -22.58 0.00
C GLN A 208 -31.69 -22.85 -1.51
N ILE A 209 -30.53 -22.98 -2.17
CA ILE A 209 -30.43 -23.35 -3.59
C ILE A 209 -31.08 -24.72 -3.85
N SER A 210 -30.88 -25.70 -2.95
CA SER A 210 -31.57 -26.99 -3.05
C SER A 210 -33.09 -26.85 -2.96
N SER A 211 -33.62 -26.03 -2.05
CA SER A 211 -35.07 -25.79 -1.97
C SER A 211 -35.63 -25.03 -3.18
N MET A 212 -34.87 -24.11 -3.78
CA MET A 212 -35.29 -23.44 -5.02
C MET A 212 -35.44 -24.43 -6.19
N ASN A 213 -34.62 -25.49 -6.24
CA ASN A 213 -34.75 -26.53 -7.27
C ASN A 213 -36.11 -27.27 -7.14
N ASP A 214 -36.54 -27.58 -5.93
CA ASP A 214 -37.83 -28.23 -5.67
C ASP A 214 -39.02 -27.28 -5.94
N GLU A 215 -38.87 -25.98 -5.68
CA GLU A 215 -39.86 -24.97 -6.08
C GLU A 215 -39.96 -24.84 -7.61
N VAL A 216 -38.83 -24.84 -8.33
CA VAL A 216 -38.77 -24.77 -9.80
C VAL A 216 -39.38 -26.01 -10.44
N ASP A 217 -39.15 -27.21 -9.90
CA ASP A 217 -39.79 -28.44 -10.37
C ASP A 217 -41.32 -28.44 -10.14
N GLN A 218 -41.77 -28.04 -8.95
CA GLN A 218 -43.20 -27.85 -8.66
C GLN A 218 -43.84 -26.82 -9.59
N PHE A 219 -43.15 -25.71 -9.86
CA PHE A 219 -43.61 -24.65 -10.75
C PHE A 219 -43.65 -25.10 -12.22
N SER A 220 -42.67 -25.88 -12.66
CA SER A 220 -42.66 -26.52 -13.99
C SER A 220 -43.86 -27.45 -14.17
N LYS A 221 -44.13 -28.32 -13.18
CA LYS A 221 -45.31 -29.20 -13.14
C LYS A 221 -46.62 -28.42 -13.12
N ALA A 222 -46.68 -27.30 -12.41
CA ALA A 222 -47.83 -26.40 -12.42
C ALA A 222 -48.04 -25.74 -13.80
N LEU A 223 -46.98 -25.26 -14.44
CA LEU A 223 -47.00 -24.70 -15.80
C LEU A 223 -47.44 -25.73 -16.84
N ASP A 224 -47.04 -27.00 -16.68
CA ASP A 224 -47.48 -28.08 -17.56
C ASP A 224 -48.94 -28.49 -17.35
N SER A 225 -49.52 -28.24 -16.18
CA SER A 225 -50.97 -28.45 -15.94
C SER A 225 -51.87 -27.42 -16.66
N VAL A 226 -51.31 -26.31 -17.17
CA VAL A 226 -52.06 -25.26 -17.88
C VAL A 226 -52.48 -25.77 -19.26
N LYS A 227 -53.75 -26.14 -19.40
CA LYS A 227 -54.32 -26.70 -20.65
C LYS A 227 -54.55 -25.70 -21.78
N ASN A 228 -54.62 -24.40 -21.47
CA ASN A 228 -54.81 -23.35 -22.46
C ASN A 228 -53.44 -22.92 -23.02
N SER A 229 -53.24 -23.09 -24.33
CA SER A 229 -52.01 -22.73 -25.05
C SER A 229 -51.59 -21.29 -24.82
N ASP A 230 -52.57 -20.38 -24.85
CA ASP A 230 -52.35 -18.95 -24.94
C ASP A 230 -51.96 -18.41 -23.57
N GLN A 231 -52.65 -18.87 -22.52
CA GLN A 231 -52.30 -18.61 -21.13
C GLN A 231 -50.97 -19.24 -20.73
N LYS A 232 -50.64 -20.44 -21.26
CA LYS A 232 -49.34 -21.07 -21.02
C LYS A 232 -48.20 -20.31 -21.70
N GLN A 233 -48.46 -19.70 -22.86
CA GLN A 233 -47.50 -18.85 -23.57
C GLN A 233 -47.34 -17.48 -22.90
N GLU A 234 -48.43 -16.82 -22.51
CA GLU A 234 -48.43 -15.56 -21.75
C GLU A 234 -47.65 -15.72 -20.44
N LEU A 235 -47.95 -16.77 -19.67
CA LEU A 235 -47.25 -17.08 -18.42
C LEU A 235 -45.75 -17.34 -18.65
N LYS A 236 -45.37 -18.10 -19.70
CA LYS A 236 -43.96 -18.28 -20.08
C LYS A 236 -43.23 -16.97 -20.38
N LEU A 237 -43.90 -16.02 -21.05
CA LEU A 237 -43.31 -14.72 -21.38
C LEU A 237 -43.09 -13.87 -20.12
N VAL A 238 -44.04 -13.85 -19.18
CA VAL A 238 -43.88 -13.16 -17.89
C VAL A 238 -42.73 -13.78 -17.07
N ILE A 239 -42.70 -15.11 -16.93
CA ILE A 239 -41.62 -15.83 -16.22
C ILE A 239 -40.26 -15.51 -16.84
N GLY A 240 -40.13 -15.60 -18.17
CA GLY A 240 -38.88 -15.30 -18.88
C GLY A 240 -38.42 -13.86 -18.68
N SER A 241 -39.35 -12.90 -18.69
CA SER A 241 -39.08 -11.49 -18.39
C SER A 241 -38.54 -11.30 -16.96
N ASP A 242 -39.20 -11.88 -15.95
CA ASP A 242 -38.79 -11.73 -14.55
C ASP A 242 -37.45 -12.42 -14.27
N LEU A 243 -37.20 -13.60 -14.84
CA LEU A 243 -35.90 -14.29 -14.70
C LEU A 243 -34.78 -13.54 -15.42
N ASN A 244 -35.03 -12.96 -16.60
CA ASN A 244 -34.07 -12.07 -17.28
C ASN A 244 -33.75 -10.83 -16.41
N ARG A 245 -34.77 -10.26 -15.74
CA ARG A 245 -34.60 -9.12 -14.83
C ARG A 245 -33.75 -9.48 -13.62
N LEU A 246 -33.97 -10.65 -13.01
CA LEU A 246 -33.14 -11.16 -11.92
C LEU A 246 -31.69 -11.43 -12.38
N TRP A 247 -31.50 -11.96 -13.58
CA TRP A 247 -30.17 -12.21 -14.15
C TRP A 247 -29.35 -10.94 -14.35
N ILE A 248 -29.94 -9.88 -14.90
CA ILE A 248 -29.22 -8.62 -15.03
C ILE A 248 -29.02 -7.93 -13.67
N MET A 249 -29.92 -8.07 -12.69
CA MET A 249 -29.66 -7.61 -11.30
C MET A 249 -28.44 -8.31 -10.69
N LEU A 250 -28.34 -9.64 -10.84
CA LEU A 250 -27.16 -10.38 -10.40
C LEU A 250 -25.91 -9.92 -11.15
N SER A 251 -26.00 -9.71 -12.46
CA SER A 251 -24.89 -9.26 -13.29
C SER A 251 -24.40 -7.85 -12.92
N ILE A 252 -25.30 -6.94 -12.51
CA ILE A 252 -24.93 -5.63 -11.93
C ILE A 252 -24.17 -5.82 -10.62
N ILE A 253 -24.66 -6.66 -9.70
CA ILE A 253 -23.97 -6.94 -8.42
C ILE A 253 -22.56 -7.50 -8.68
N LEU A 254 -22.43 -8.42 -9.64
CA LEU A 254 -21.13 -8.95 -10.08
C LEU A 254 -20.21 -7.83 -10.59
N VAL A 255 -20.67 -7.03 -11.55
CA VAL A 255 -19.94 -5.89 -12.13
C VAL A 255 -19.47 -4.89 -11.06
N PHE A 256 -20.30 -4.65 -10.04
CA PHE A 256 -20.01 -3.72 -8.93
C PHE A 256 -19.04 -4.27 -7.87
N PHE A 257 -18.51 -5.49 -8.00
CA PHE A 257 -17.29 -5.90 -7.28
C PHE A 257 -16.01 -5.28 -7.87
N SER A 258 -16.03 -4.81 -9.13
CA SER A 258 -14.81 -4.31 -9.78
C SER A 258 -14.20 -3.09 -9.09
N PRO A 259 -14.94 -2.06 -8.59
CA PRO A 259 -14.34 -0.97 -7.82
C PRO A 259 -13.74 -1.45 -6.49
N VAL A 260 -14.33 -2.45 -5.85
CA VAL A 260 -13.80 -3.06 -4.61
C VAL A 260 -12.45 -3.72 -4.89
N ALA A 261 -12.32 -4.43 -6.01
CA ALA A 261 -11.04 -4.96 -6.46
C ALA A 261 -10.00 -3.85 -6.70
N PHE A 262 -10.40 -2.75 -7.35
CA PHE A 262 -9.50 -1.62 -7.55
C PHE A 262 -9.07 -0.96 -6.23
N VAL A 263 -9.94 -0.83 -5.23
CA VAL A 263 -9.55 -0.42 -3.86
C VAL A 263 -8.46 -1.33 -3.31
N LEU A 264 -8.69 -2.64 -3.27
CA LEU A 264 -7.71 -3.61 -2.73
C LEU A 264 -6.36 -3.56 -3.48
N SER A 265 -6.38 -3.54 -4.81
CA SER A 265 -5.15 -3.45 -5.63
C SER A 265 -4.37 -2.13 -5.45
N SER A 266 -5.02 -1.10 -4.91
CA SER A 266 -4.42 0.23 -4.78
C SER A 266 -3.62 0.42 -3.48
N ASN A 267 -3.77 -0.51 -2.53
CA ASN A 267 -3.33 -0.42 -1.15
C ASN A 267 -1.80 -0.53 -1.01
N ARG A 268 -1.13 0.59 -0.69
CA ARG A 268 0.34 0.66 -0.57
C ARG A 268 0.82 1.83 0.30
N ASP A 269 1.49 1.48 1.39
CA ASP A 269 2.12 2.42 2.33
C ASP A 269 3.54 2.82 1.95
N ASN A 270 4.08 3.81 2.69
CA ASN A 270 5.48 4.27 2.73
C ASN A 270 5.96 5.26 1.64
N TYR A 271 5.07 6.11 1.11
CA TYR A 271 5.49 7.26 0.27
C TYR A 271 4.78 8.57 0.64
N ARG A 272 5.42 9.71 0.35
CA ARG A 272 4.84 11.07 0.43
C ARG A 272 4.52 11.66 -0.96
N PRO A 273 3.37 11.35 -1.59
CA PRO A 273 2.86 12.07 -2.76
C PRO A 273 1.87 13.18 -2.33
N LEU A 274 1.18 13.81 -3.28
CA LEU A 274 0.26 14.95 -3.07
C LEU A 274 -1.01 14.62 -2.23
N MET A 275 -1.28 13.35 -1.96
CA MET A 275 -2.40 12.85 -1.16
C MET A 275 -1.89 11.70 -0.28
N ASP A 276 -2.34 11.60 0.98
CA ASP A 276 -2.03 10.45 1.84
C ASP A 276 -2.74 9.15 1.40
N GLY A 277 -2.49 8.03 2.09
CA GLY A 277 -3.04 6.72 1.71
C GLY A 277 -4.55 6.64 1.87
N THR A 278 -5.04 7.16 3.00
CA THR A 278 -6.47 7.32 3.29
C THR A 278 -7.19 8.17 2.24
N GLN A 279 -6.61 9.31 1.83
CA GLN A 279 -7.15 10.16 0.78
C GLN A 279 -7.21 9.48 -0.60
N GLN A 280 -6.29 8.55 -0.90
CA GLN A 280 -6.36 7.76 -2.14
C GLN A 280 -7.57 6.81 -2.13
N HIS A 281 -7.80 6.08 -1.03
CA HIS A 281 -8.96 5.19 -0.92
C HIS A 281 -10.29 5.97 -0.94
N GLN A 282 -10.36 7.13 -0.26
CA GLN A 282 -11.51 8.05 -0.37
C GLN A 282 -11.70 8.60 -1.80
N GLY A 283 -10.60 8.83 -2.53
CA GLY A 283 -10.60 9.26 -3.92
C GLY A 283 -11.28 8.27 -4.87
N ILE A 284 -11.18 6.97 -4.61
CA ILE A 284 -11.85 5.93 -5.41
C ILE A 284 -13.37 6.07 -5.31
N LEU A 285 -13.92 6.23 -4.09
CA LEU A 285 -15.36 6.42 -3.90
C LEU A 285 -15.85 7.70 -4.56
N LEU A 286 -15.09 8.81 -4.45
CA LEU A 286 -15.40 10.07 -5.12
C LEU A 286 -15.43 9.92 -6.66
N VAL A 287 -14.50 9.13 -7.23
CA VAL A 287 -14.49 8.82 -8.67
C VAL A 287 -15.68 7.95 -9.06
N CYS A 288 -16.04 6.93 -8.28
CA CYS A 288 -17.22 6.09 -8.54
C CYS A 288 -18.51 6.92 -8.54
N LEU A 289 -18.71 7.78 -7.54
CA LEU A 289 -19.87 8.66 -7.47
C LEU A 289 -19.88 9.70 -8.60
N GLY A 290 -18.72 10.26 -8.94
CA GLY A 290 -18.56 11.25 -10.01
C GLY A 290 -18.85 10.68 -11.41
N VAL A 291 -18.29 9.52 -11.74
CA VAL A 291 -18.53 8.87 -13.04
C VAL A 291 -19.96 8.36 -13.13
N PHE A 292 -20.52 7.79 -12.06
CA PHE A 292 -21.91 7.35 -12.02
C PHE A 292 -22.86 8.51 -12.26
N LEU A 293 -22.71 9.63 -11.53
CA LEU A 293 -23.58 10.79 -11.68
C LEU A 293 -23.45 11.45 -13.07
N GLY A 294 -22.23 11.57 -13.61
CA GLY A 294 -22.02 12.10 -14.96
C GLY A 294 -22.63 11.21 -16.06
N TYR A 295 -22.43 9.90 -15.93
CA TYR A 295 -23.00 8.91 -16.85
C TYR A 295 -24.53 8.91 -16.78
N PHE A 296 -25.11 8.89 -15.59
CA PHE A 296 -26.54 8.89 -15.35
C PHE A 296 -27.23 10.19 -15.83
N ALA A 297 -26.59 11.35 -15.63
CA ALA A 297 -27.18 12.64 -16.02
C ALA A 297 -27.08 12.93 -17.54
N VAL A 298 -25.97 12.55 -18.18
CA VAL A 298 -25.69 12.93 -19.58
C VAL A 298 -25.14 11.76 -20.40
N GLY A 299 -24.19 10.99 -19.87
CA GLY A 299 -23.48 9.95 -20.62
C GLY A 299 -24.37 8.86 -21.22
N PHE A 300 -25.39 8.40 -20.50
CA PHE A 300 -26.34 7.41 -21.03
C PHE A 300 -27.07 7.93 -22.28
N GLY A 301 -27.48 9.21 -22.28
CA GLY A 301 -28.12 9.82 -23.45
C GLY A 301 -27.18 9.94 -24.64
N LEU A 302 -25.91 10.29 -24.41
CA LEU A 302 -24.89 10.34 -25.45
C LEU A 302 -24.55 8.94 -26.02
N MET A 303 -24.62 7.89 -25.20
CA MET A 303 -24.27 6.52 -25.57
C MET A 303 -25.44 5.75 -26.20
N TYR A 304 -26.64 5.87 -25.63
CA TYR A 304 -27.82 5.04 -25.94
C TYR A 304 -29.09 5.83 -26.27
N GLY A 305 -29.03 7.16 -26.34
CA GLY A 305 -30.08 7.99 -26.96
C GLY A 305 -30.18 7.77 -28.48
N GLU A 306 -31.22 8.34 -29.10
CA GLU A 306 -31.45 8.20 -30.54
C GLU A 306 -30.26 8.77 -31.34
N SER A 307 -29.72 7.95 -32.24
CA SER A 307 -28.45 8.20 -32.91
C SER A 307 -28.57 9.24 -34.03
N SER A 308 -27.79 10.30 -33.90
CA SER A 308 -27.48 11.20 -35.02
C SER A 308 -26.37 10.58 -35.86
N SER A 309 -26.76 9.99 -36.99
CA SER A 309 -25.85 9.46 -38.03
C SER A 309 -24.81 8.42 -37.55
N GLY A 310 -25.09 7.67 -36.47
CA GLY A 310 -24.15 6.72 -35.87
C GLY A 310 -23.04 7.37 -35.01
N LEU A 311 -23.05 8.70 -34.85
CA LEU A 311 -21.97 9.48 -34.24
C LEU A 311 -22.21 9.84 -32.76
N ILE A 312 -23.45 10.11 -32.37
CA ILE A 312 -23.80 10.50 -30.99
C ILE A 312 -25.29 10.31 -30.72
N GLY A 313 -25.65 9.88 -29.51
CA GLY A 313 -27.04 9.85 -29.05
C GLY A 313 -27.56 11.26 -28.73
N THR A 314 -28.86 11.49 -28.92
CA THR A 314 -29.48 12.83 -28.84
C THR A 314 -30.67 12.95 -27.87
N THR A 315 -31.03 11.87 -27.18
CA THR A 315 -32.19 11.78 -26.27
C THR A 315 -31.81 11.07 -24.96
N ASN A 316 -32.76 10.85 -24.04
CA ASN A 316 -32.57 10.14 -22.77
C ASN A 316 -31.57 10.81 -21.79
N TYR A 317 -31.46 12.15 -21.85
CA TYR A 317 -30.72 12.94 -20.86
C TYR A 317 -31.56 13.16 -19.59
N LEU A 318 -30.90 13.38 -18.45
CA LEU A 318 -31.51 13.80 -17.16
C LEU A 318 -32.71 12.97 -16.68
N LEU A 319 -32.85 11.72 -17.15
CA LEU A 319 -34.02 10.86 -16.93
C LEU A 319 -35.35 11.43 -17.47
N GLU A 320 -35.34 12.14 -18.59
CA GLU A 320 -36.59 12.30 -19.35
C GLU A 320 -37.20 10.90 -19.60
N PRO A 321 -38.46 10.66 -19.21
CA PRO A 321 -39.07 9.34 -19.32
C PRO A 321 -39.09 8.92 -20.78
N ILE A 322 -38.55 7.73 -21.07
CA ILE A 322 -38.28 7.26 -22.43
C ILE A 322 -39.50 7.46 -23.32
N ASN A 323 -39.37 8.42 -24.24
CA ASN A 323 -40.38 8.77 -25.24
C ASN A 323 -40.04 8.16 -26.61
N THR A 324 -39.17 7.13 -26.64
CA THR A 324 -38.86 6.41 -27.87
C THR A 324 -40.02 5.51 -28.25
N ASN A 325 -40.54 5.66 -29.47
CA ASN A 325 -41.55 4.77 -30.08
C ASN A 325 -40.98 3.37 -30.44
N ARG A 326 -40.01 2.88 -29.67
CA ARG A 326 -39.22 1.67 -29.91
C ARG A 326 -39.04 0.93 -28.59
N GLN A 327 -39.19 -0.38 -28.60
CA GLN A 327 -38.99 -1.22 -27.41
C GLN A 327 -37.48 -1.47 -27.19
N PRO A 328 -36.93 -1.19 -26.00
CA PRO A 328 -35.54 -1.51 -25.69
C PRO A 328 -35.36 -3.01 -25.39
N VAL A 329 -34.15 -3.54 -25.55
CA VAL A 329 -33.83 -4.97 -25.28
C VAL A 329 -33.96 -5.32 -23.80
N THR A 330 -33.73 -4.33 -22.93
CA THR A 330 -33.73 -4.46 -21.48
C THR A 330 -34.41 -3.21 -20.91
N PRO A 331 -35.20 -3.32 -19.83
CA PRO A 331 -35.79 -2.14 -19.19
C PRO A 331 -34.71 -1.16 -18.70
N PHE A 332 -35.07 0.13 -18.72
CA PHE A 332 -34.12 1.25 -18.66
C PHE A 332 -33.27 1.28 -17.40
N ASN A 333 -33.89 1.19 -16.21
CA ASN A 333 -33.18 1.34 -14.94
C ASN A 333 -32.06 0.29 -14.81
N GLU A 334 -32.39 -0.93 -15.21
CA GLU A 334 -31.54 -2.10 -15.19
C GLU A 334 -30.36 -1.95 -16.15
N PHE A 335 -30.63 -1.52 -17.40
CA PHE A 335 -29.60 -1.33 -18.41
C PHE A 335 -28.69 -0.12 -18.11
N VAL A 336 -29.23 0.99 -17.60
CA VAL A 336 -28.47 2.17 -17.15
C VAL A 336 -27.50 1.79 -16.03
N LEU A 337 -27.99 1.10 -14.99
CA LEU A 337 -27.16 0.66 -13.87
C LEU A 337 -26.06 -0.31 -14.35
N TYR A 338 -26.40 -1.28 -15.20
CA TYR A 338 -25.44 -2.22 -15.78
C TYR A 338 -24.32 -1.50 -16.58
N GLN A 339 -24.69 -0.62 -17.51
CA GLN A 339 -23.70 0.11 -18.31
C GLN A 339 -22.90 1.14 -17.50
N SER A 340 -23.46 1.71 -16.43
CA SER A 340 -22.71 2.58 -15.51
C SER A 340 -21.52 1.86 -14.86
N GLY A 341 -21.61 0.53 -14.67
CA GLY A 341 -20.52 -0.29 -14.16
C GLY A 341 -19.32 -0.40 -15.12
N PHE A 342 -19.53 -0.40 -16.44
CA PHE A 342 -18.45 -0.34 -17.42
C PHE A 342 -17.80 1.05 -17.44
N ALA A 343 -18.59 2.13 -17.31
CA ALA A 343 -18.05 3.47 -17.14
C ALA A 343 -17.23 3.60 -15.84
N MET A 344 -17.67 2.95 -14.75
CA MET A 344 -16.92 2.84 -13.50
C MET A 344 -15.61 2.07 -13.67
N LEU A 345 -15.61 0.92 -14.35
CA LEU A 345 -14.39 0.17 -14.70
C LEU A 345 -13.37 1.06 -15.45
N ALA A 346 -13.82 1.78 -16.47
CA ALA A 346 -12.96 2.75 -17.18
C ALA A 346 -12.40 3.82 -16.24
N ALA A 347 -13.23 4.42 -15.38
CA ALA A 347 -12.80 5.45 -14.45
C ALA A 347 -11.79 4.92 -13.41
N MET A 348 -11.90 3.67 -12.98
CA MET A 348 -10.93 3.01 -12.11
C MET A 348 -9.57 2.80 -12.81
N ILE A 349 -9.57 2.32 -14.06
CA ILE A 349 -8.35 2.16 -14.87
C ILE A 349 -7.65 3.52 -15.00
N VAL A 350 -8.40 4.60 -15.30
CA VAL A 350 -7.86 5.96 -15.36
C VAL A 350 -7.31 6.42 -14.00
N TYR A 351 -8.06 6.20 -12.92
CA TYR A 351 -7.68 6.63 -11.58
C TYR A 351 -6.38 5.98 -11.09
N ILE A 352 -6.21 4.66 -11.25
CA ILE A 352 -4.99 3.96 -10.80
C ILE A 352 -3.79 4.26 -11.71
N ALA A 353 -4.02 4.47 -13.02
CA ALA A 353 -2.95 4.84 -13.96
C ALA A 353 -2.40 6.25 -13.72
N VAL A 354 -3.27 7.22 -13.42
CA VAL A 354 -2.86 8.60 -13.06
C VAL A 354 -2.33 8.66 -11.62
N GLY A 355 -2.99 7.97 -10.70
CA GLY A 355 -2.62 7.89 -9.29
C GLY A 355 -2.59 9.25 -8.59
N ARG A 356 -1.81 9.35 -7.51
CA ARG A 356 -1.73 10.53 -6.62
C ARG A 356 -0.94 11.72 -7.22
N GLN A 357 -0.95 11.86 -8.56
CA GLN A 357 -0.38 12.98 -9.30
C GLN A 357 -1.35 14.15 -9.45
N LEU A 358 -2.65 13.90 -9.30
CA LEU A 358 -3.72 14.90 -9.33
C LEU A 358 -4.42 15.01 -7.97
N SER A 359 -5.03 16.16 -7.69
CA SER A 359 -5.86 16.34 -6.50
C SER A 359 -7.23 15.65 -6.63
N SER A 360 -7.93 15.40 -5.52
CA SER A 360 -9.25 14.76 -5.51
C SER A 360 -10.28 15.45 -6.41
N VAL A 361 -10.21 16.79 -6.55
CA VAL A 361 -11.12 17.55 -7.43
C VAL A 361 -10.75 17.42 -8.90
N ALA A 362 -9.47 17.21 -9.23
CA ALA A 362 -9.04 16.90 -10.58
C ALA A 362 -9.40 15.44 -10.96
N HIS A 363 -9.34 14.50 -10.01
CA HIS A 363 -9.88 13.16 -10.18
C HIS A 363 -11.41 13.15 -10.39
N LEU A 364 -12.17 13.97 -9.65
CA LEU A 364 -13.61 14.14 -9.89
C LEU A 364 -13.91 14.70 -11.29
N VAL A 365 -13.14 15.69 -11.76
CA VAL A 365 -13.27 16.22 -13.13
C VAL A 365 -12.96 15.14 -14.18
N LEU A 366 -11.93 14.31 -13.96
CA LEU A 366 -11.67 13.16 -14.84
C LEU A 366 -12.77 12.10 -14.77
N ALA A 367 -13.33 11.81 -13.61
CA ALA A 367 -14.45 10.86 -13.45
C ALA A 367 -15.69 11.31 -14.25
N LEU A 368 -16.06 12.58 -14.12
CA LEU A 368 -17.13 13.20 -14.91
C LEU A 368 -16.79 13.18 -16.41
N PHE A 369 -15.55 13.50 -16.80
CA PHE A 369 -15.14 13.44 -18.21
C PHE A 369 -15.17 12.01 -18.77
N VAL A 370 -14.81 10.99 -17.98
CA VAL A 370 -14.90 9.59 -18.38
C VAL A 370 -16.35 9.16 -18.57
N GLY A 371 -17.22 9.54 -17.62
CA GLY A 371 -18.64 9.17 -17.61
C GLY A 371 -19.52 9.97 -18.57
N VAL A 372 -19.10 11.15 -19.02
CA VAL A 372 -19.85 12.00 -19.97
C VAL A 372 -19.25 11.96 -21.38
N VAL A 373 -17.93 12.00 -21.52
CA VAL A 373 -17.27 12.15 -22.83
C VAL A 373 -16.63 10.84 -23.26
N LEU A 374 -15.65 10.34 -22.49
CA LEU A 374 -14.75 9.27 -22.96
C LEU A 374 -15.50 8.00 -23.37
N ILE A 375 -16.22 7.39 -22.42
CA ILE A 375 -16.92 6.13 -22.67
C ILE A 375 -18.21 6.32 -23.47
N PRO A 376 -19.07 7.32 -23.19
CA PRO A 376 -20.31 7.48 -23.95
C PRO A 376 -20.14 7.68 -25.45
N ILE A 377 -19.20 8.51 -25.90
CA ILE A 377 -19.07 8.82 -27.33
C ILE A 377 -18.48 7.61 -28.08
N PHE A 378 -17.43 6.98 -27.56
CA PHE A 378 -16.88 5.78 -28.21
C PHE A 378 -17.83 4.58 -28.11
N GLY A 379 -18.51 4.42 -26.96
CA GLY A 379 -19.55 3.42 -26.74
C GLY A 379 -20.79 3.64 -27.62
N HIS A 380 -21.10 4.88 -28.01
CA HIS A 380 -22.12 5.12 -29.03
C HIS A 380 -21.68 4.54 -30.38
N TRP A 381 -20.39 4.67 -30.74
CA TRP A 381 -19.89 4.17 -32.01
C TRP A 381 -19.87 2.64 -32.09
N SER A 382 -19.55 1.95 -30.99
CA SER A 382 -19.42 0.48 -30.94
C SER A 382 -20.66 -0.28 -30.46
N TRP A 383 -21.51 0.30 -29.61
CA TRP A 383 -22.55 -0.44 -28.87
C TRP A 383 -23.95 0.18 -28.86
N SER A 384 -24.22 1.32 -29.52
CA SER A 384 -25.50 2.02 -29.29
C SER A 384 -26.76 1.21 -29.61
N SER A 385 -26.66 0.13 -30.40
CA SER A 385 -27.80 -0.77 -30.63
C SER A 385 -28.10 -1.75 -29.48
N TYR A 386 -27.19 -1.93 -28.53
CA TYR A 386 -27.37 -2.85 -27.37
C TYR A 386 -28.58 -2.45 -26.50
N PHE A 387 -28.96 -1.17 -26.50
CA PHE A 387 -30.20 -0.72 -25.86
C PHE A 387 -31.39 -0.72 -26.82
N ILE A 388 -31.21 -0.17 -28.02
CA ILE A 388 -32.25 0.00 -29.06
C ILE A 388 -31.75 -0.65 -30.36
N PRO A 389 -32.19 -1.86 -30.76
CA PRO A 389 -31.56 -2.63 -31.86
C PRO A 389 -31.52 -1.97 -33.25
N THR A 390 -32.31 -0.91 -33.45
CA THR A 390 -32.36 -0.11 -34.68
C THR A 390 -31.46 1.13 -34.64
N ASN A 391 -30.63 1.27 -33.61
CA ASN A 391 -29.86 2.47 -33.26
C ASN A 391 -28.35 2.19 -33.37
N LYS A 392 -27.87 1.73 -34.53
CA LYS A 392 -26.47 1.30 -34.69
C LYS A 392 -25.49 2.46 -34.71
N GLY A 393 -24.39 2.29 -33.98
CA GLY A 393 -23.22 3.17 -34.05
C GLY A 393 -22.48 3.04 -35.38
N TRP A 394 -21.60 3.98 -35.72
CA TRP A 394 -20.90 3.92 -37.02
C TRP A 394 -19.83 2.82 -37.09
N LEU A 395 -19.15 2.47 -35.98
CA LEU A 395 -18.24 1.32 -35.94
C LEU A 395 -19.04 0.01 -35.91
N GLU A 396 -20.10 -0.05 -35.10
CA GLU A 396 -21.05 -1.17 -35.03
C GLU A 396 -21.69 -1.47 -36.39
N GLY A 397 -22.07 -0.43 -37.13
CA GLY A 397 -22.60 -0.49 -38.49
C GLY A 397 -21.56 -0.89 -39.56
N ALA A 398 -20.28 -0.64 -39.30
CA ALA A 398 -19.16 -1.15 -40.12
C ALA A 398 -18.79 -2.61 -39.77
N GLY A 399 -19.42 -3.20 -38.75
CA GLY A 399 -19.17 -4.58 -38.31
C GLY A 399 -18.15 -4.74 -37.19
N PHE A 400 -17.77 -3.67 -36.48
CA PHE A 400 -16.86 -3.77 -35.34
C PHE A 400 -17.51 -4.53 -34.18
N VAL A 401 -16.81 -5.52 -33.62
CA VAL A 401 -17.29 -6.37 -32.54
C VAL A 401 -16.36 -6.31 -31.33
N ASP A 402 -16.94 -6.04 -30.17
CA ASP A 402 -16.29 -6.05 -28.86
C ASP A 402 -17.36 -6.38 -27.81
N GLN A 403 -17.52 -7.65 -27.44
CA GLN A 403 -18.72 -8.11 -26.71
C GLN A 403 -18.87 -7.52 -25.29
N ALA A 404 -17.76 -7.30 -24.58
CA ALA A 404 -17.74 -6.89 -23.18
C ALA A 404 -16.62 -5.87 -22.84
N GLY A 405 -16.06 -5.19 -23.84
CA GLY A 405 -15.32 -3.94 -23.63
C GLY A 405 -13.81 -4.08 -23.58
N ALA A 406 -13.25 -5.06 -24.29
CA ALA A 406 -11.80 -5.19 -24.50
C ALA A 406 -11.21 -3.91 -25.12
N VAL A 407 -11.92 -3.31 -26.09
CA VAL A 407 -11.49 -2.05 -26.72
C VAL A 407 -12.25 -0.86 -26.14
N THR A 408 -13.58 -0.92 -26.20
CA THR A 408 -14.53 0.15 -25.86
C THR A 408 -14.32 0.72 -24.46
N ILE A 409 -13.90 -0.13 -23.51
CA ILE A 409 -13.71 0.23 -22.10
C ILE A 409 -12.23 0.14 -21.73
N ASN A 410 -11.63 -1.05 -21.84
CA ASN A 410 -10.28 -1.33 -21.34
C ASN A 410 -9.20 -0.62 -22.15
N THR A 411 -9.21 -0.76 -23.48
CA THR A 411 -8.21 -0.10 -24.34
C THR A 411 -8.37 1.43 -24.30
N VAL A 412 -9.60 1.93 -24.42
CA VAL A 412 -9.87 3.37 -24.42
C VAL A 412 -9.42 4.04 -23.11
N ALA A 413 -9.80 3.48 -21.96
CA ALA A 413 -9.40 4.02 -20.66
C ALA A 413 -7.87 4.01 -20.46
N ALA A 414 -7.21 2.92 -20.85
CA ALA A 414 -5.76 2.77 -20.67
C ALA A 414 -4.94 3.78 -21.49
N TRP A 415 -5.26 3.96 -22.78
CA TRP A 415 -4.53 4.88 -23.65
C TRP A 415 -4.88 6.36 -23.39
N PHE A 416 -6.09 6.65 -22.91
CA PHE A 416 -6.46 7.97 -22.40
C PHE A 416 -5.64 8.34 -21.17
N ALA A 417 -5.58 7.45 -20.18
CA ALA A 417 -4.81 7.66 -18.95
C ALA A 417 -3.30 7.76 -19.23
N PHE A 418 -2.77 6.92 -20.13
CA PHE A 418 -1.39 7.01 -20.59
C PHE A 418 -1.06 8.37 -21.21
N THR A 419 -1.99 8.93 -21.99
CA THR A 419 -1.83 10.26 -22.59
C THR A 419 -1.78 11.37 -21.54
N ILE A 420 -2.64 11.31 -20.51
CA ILE A 420 -2.60 12.22 -19.35
C ILE A 420 -1.25 12.11 -18.63
N VAL A 421 -0.84 10.90 -18.27
CA VAL A 421 0.44 10.58 -17.61
C VAL A 421 1.65 11.10 -18.39
N TRP A 422 1.68 10.87 -19.71
CA TRP A 422 2.76 11.33 -20.58
C TRP A 422 2.85 12.86 -20.65
N LYS A 423 1.71 13.56 -20.56
CA LYS A 423 1.62 15.02 -20.58
C LYS A 423 1.91 15.69 -19.23
N LEU A 424 1.67 15.00 -18.10
CA LEU A 424 1.99 15.53 -16.76
C LEU A 424 3.50 15.74 -16.56
N GLY A 425 4.35 14.93 -17.20
CA GLY A 425 5.79 15.13 -17.25
C GLY A 425 6.50 14.90 -15.91
N LYS A 426 7.51 15.70 -15.58
CA LYS A 426 8.23 15.55 -14.30
C LYS A 426 7.47 16.24 -13.15
N SER A 427 6.57 15.48 -12.51
CA SER A 427 6.25 15.74 -11.09
C SER A 427 7.52 15.61 -10.21
N SER A 428 7.49 16.22 -9.03
CA SER A 428 8.60 16.40 -8.07
C SER A 428 9.50 15.17 -7.85
N PRO A 429 10.80 15.37 -7.51
CA PRO A 429 11.77 14.29 -7.41
C PRO A 429 11.33 13.18 -6.43
N PRO A 430 11.57 11.89 -6.79
CA PRO A 430 11.10 10.78 -5.97
C PRO A 430 11.88 10.68 -4.64
N PRO A 431 11.20 10.30 -3.53
CA PRO A 431 11.87 9.81 -2.34
C PRO A 431 12.79 8.62 -2.66
N GLN A 432 13.91 8.52 -1.94
CA GLN A 432 15.09 7.74 -2.31
C GLN A 432 14.96 6.20 -2.12
N GLN A 433 13.74 5.66 -2.19
CA GLN A 433 13.40 4.25 -1.97
C GLN A 433 12.30 3.78 -2.96
N ALA A 434 12.58 3.76 -4.27
CA ALA A 434 11.58 3.39 -5.28
C ALA A 434 11.22 1.89 -5.29
N ASP A 435 12.00 1.05 -4.60
CA ASP A 435 12.24 -0.34 -5.02
C ASP A 435 11.27 -1.39 -4.47
N LYS A 436 10.32 -1.01 -3.59
CA LYS A 436 9.15 -1.87 -3.28
C LYS A 436 8.13 -1.78 -4.41
N GLU A 437 8.52 -2.14 -5.63
CA GLU A 437 7.75 -1.87 -6.86
C GLU A 437 6.33 -2.49 -6.87
N PHE A 438 6.10 -3.57 -6.12
CA PHE A 438 4.87 -4.36 -6.16
C PHE A 438 4.02 -4.18 -4.92
N ASP A 439 2.71 -4.21 -5.14
CA ASP A 439 1.68 -4.05 -4.12
C ASP A 439 1.51 -5.38 -3.34
N ASP A 440 0.83 -5.36 -2.18
CA ASP A 440 0.81 -6.52 -1.28
C ASP A 440 0.22 -7.78 -1.97
N PRO A 441 0.88 -8.97 -1.89
CA PRO A 441 0.43 -10.16 -2.59
C PRO A 441 -0.98 -10.64 -2.21
N VAL A 442 -1.39 -10.47 -0.96
CA VAL A 442 -2.72 -10.90 -0.47
C VAL A 442 -3.79 -9.97 -1.03
N TYR A 443 -3.60 -8.66 -0.90
CA TYR A 443 -4.52 -7.66 -1.47
C TYR A 443 -4.59 -7.75 -3.00
N SER A 444 -3.47 -8.00 -3.66
CA SER A 444 -3.40 -8.19 -5.12
C SER A 444 -4.13 -9.46 -5.59
N ALA A 445 -3.99 -10.58 -4.85
CA ALA A 445 -4.71 -11.82 -5.15
C ALA A 445 -6.22 -11.66 -4.93
N SER A 446 -6.64 -11.09 -3.80
CA SER A 446 -8.05 -10.80 -3.50
C SER A 446 -8.69 -9.86 -4.54
N ALA A 447 -7.97 -8.82 -4.98
CA ALA A 447 -8.40 -7.97 -6.08
C ALA A 447 -8.60 -8.77 -7.38
N THR A 448 -7.65 -9.64 -7.73
CA THR A 448 -7.71 -10.46 -8.95
C THR A 448 -8.89 -11.42 -8.95
N LEU A 449 -9.21 -12.03 -7.79
CA LEU A 449 -10.38 -12.89 -7.61
C LEU A 449 -11.71 -12.11 -7.74
N LEU A 450 -11.80 -10.92 -7.14
CA LEU A 450 -12.97 -10.06 -7.30
C LEU A 450 -13.13 -9.55 -8.74
N LEU A 451 -12.04 -9.28 -9.47
CA LEU A 451 -12.10 -8.97 -10.91
C LEU A 451 -12.62 -10.17 -11.73
N TRP A 452 -12.21 -11.40 -11.43
CA TRP A 452 -12.73 -12.60 -12.10
C TRP A 452 -14.25 -12.74 -11.92
N ILE A 453 -14.73 -12.59 -10.69
CA ILE A 453 -16.16 -12.59 -10.36
C ILE A 453 -16.89 -11.47 -11.09
N SER A 454 -16.30 -10.27 -11.16
CA SER A 454 -16.86 -9.13 -11.92
C SER A 454 -16.94 -9.41 -13.43
N TRP A 455 -15.94 -10.12 -13.97
CA TRP A 455 -15.83 -10.38 -15.41
C TRP A 455 -16.91 -11.30 -15.95
N ILE A 456 -17.45 -12.20 -15.11
CA ILE A 456 -18.65 -12.96 -15.42
C ILE A 456 -19.80 -11.98 -15.70
N GLY A 457 -20.11 -11.10 -14.74
CA GLY A 457 -21.15 -10.08 -14.88
C GLY A 457 -20.99 -9.21 -16.14
N PHE A 458 -19.78 -8.69 -16.39
CA PHE A 458 -19.48 -7.88 -17.59
C PHE A 458 -19.73 -8.63 -18.92
N THR A 459 -19.53 -9.94 -18.96
CA THR A 459 -19.50 -10.71 -20.22
C THR A 459 -20.79 -11.47 -20.50
N THR A 460 -21.60 -11.77 -19.47
CA THR A 460 -22.86 -12.51 -19.60
C THR A 460 -24.12 -11.71 -19.28
N GLY A 461 -24.01 -10.49 -18.72
CA GLY A 461 -25.16 -9.73 -18.25
C GLY A 461 -26.11 -9.18 -19.34
N THR A 462 -25.67 -9.16 -20.60
CA THR A 462 -26.51 -8.85 -21.77
C THR A 462 -27.17 -10.08 -22.39
N LEU A 463 -26.76 -11.29 -22.02
CA LEU A 463 -27.40 -12.53 -22.47
C LEU A 463 -28.71 -12.74 -21.69
N PRO A 464 -29.79 -13.21 -22.33
CA PRO A 464 -30.97 -13.66 -21.59
C PRO A 464 -30.61 -14.89 -20.75
N ILE A 465 -31.25 -15.07 -19.60
CA ILE A 465 -31.01 -16.19 -18.66
C ILE A 465 -31.25 -17.56 -19.30
N SER A 466 -32.07 -17.62 -20.35
CA SER A 466 -32.34 -18.80 -21.16
C SER A 466 -31.27 -19.09 -22.22
N SER A 467 -30.15 -18.34 -22.25
CA SER A 467 -29.07 -18.57 -23.20
C SER A 467 -28.18 -19.73 -22.74
N GLU A 468 -28.23 -20.83 -23.49
CA GLU A 468 -27.36 -22.01 -23.31
C GLU A 468 -25.85 -21.67 -23.41
N GLN A 469 -25.49 -20.49 -23.93
CA GLN A 469 -24.11 -20.03 -24.01
C GLN A 469 -23.54 -19.63 -22.64
N ILE A 470 -24.35 -19.22 -21.66
CA ILE A 470 -23.86 -18.62 -20.40
C ILE A 470 -22.80 -19.51 -19.69
N PRO A 471 -23.00 -20.82 -19.48
CA PRO A 471 -21.98 -21.67 -18.85
C PRO A 471 -20.69 -21.78 -19.68
N GLY A 472 -20.80 -21.84 -21.01
CA GLY A 472 -19.65 -21.88 -21.92
C GLY A 472 -18.85 -20.58 -21.91
N VAL A 473 -19.52 -19.44 -21.85
CA VAL A 473 -18.91 -18.10 -21.72
C VAL A 473 -18.17 -17.97 -20.39
N VAL A 474 -18.77 -18.40 -19.27
CA VAL A 474 -18.11 -18.42 -17.95
C VAL A 474 -16.86 -19.31 -17.95
N LEU A 475 -16.92 -20.47 -18.62
CA LEU A 475 -15.76 -21.34 -18.76
C LEU A 475 -14.67 -20.71 -19.64
N ASN A 476 -15.02 -20.08 -20.77
CA ASN A 476 -14.09 -19.32 -21.60
C ASN A 476 -13.35 -18.22 -20.81
N ILE A 477 -14.06 -17.49 -19.94
CA ILE A 477 -13.46 -16.46 -19.06
C ILE A 477 -12.44 -17.07 -18.11
N GLY A 478 -12.80 -18.16 -17.41
CA GLY A 478 -11.91 -18.86 -16.48
C GLY A 478 -10.68 -19.47 -17.16
N LEU A 479 -10.85 -20.05 -18.34
CA LEU A 479 -9.77 -20.63 -19.15
C LEU A 479 -8.80 -19.55 -19.64
N ALA A 480 -9.30 -18.46 -20.22
CA ALA A 480 -8.46 -17.39 -20.75
C ALA A 480 -7.68 -16.67 -19.63
N GLY A 481 -8.34 -16.36 -18.50
CA GLY A 481 -7.66 -15.81 -17.33
C GLY A 481 -6.56 -16.75 -16.81
N SER A 482 -6.88 -18.02 -16.60
CA SER A 482 -5.92 -19.02 -16.09
C SER A 482 -4.71 -19.19 -17.01
N ALA A 483 -4.94 -19.29 -18.33
CA ALA A 483 -3.88 -19.40 -19.33
C ALA A 483 -2.99 -18.15 -19.35
N GLY A 484 -3.58 -16.95 -19.33
CA GLY A 484 -2.82 -15.69 -19.28
C GLY A 484 -1.96 -15.57 -18.03
N GLY A 485 -2.48 -15.97 -16.87
CA GLY A 485 -1.72 -15.98 -15.62
C GLY A 485 -0.55 -16.96 -15.64
N ILE A 486 -0.78 -18.19 -16.11
CA ILE A 486 0.25 -19.23 -16.22
C ILE A 486 1.33 -18.84 -17.24
N THR A 487 0.96 -18.35 -18.42
CA THR A 487 1.93 -17.94 -19.44
C THR A 487 2.73 -16.70 -19.01
N ALA A 488 2.11 -15.73 -18.34
CA ALA A 488 2.84 -14.59 -17.78
C ALA A 488 3.79 -15.00 -16.64
N PHE A 489 3.40 -15.96 -15.79
CA PHE A 489 4.28 -16.54 -14.77
C PHE A 489 5.46 -17.30 -15.39
N MET A 490 5.20 -18.19 -16.36
CA MET A 490 6.26 -18.95 -17.05
C MET A 490 7.23 -18.05 -17.80
N HIS A 491 6.74 -17.12 -18.62
CA HIS A 491 7.59 -16.13 -19.30
C HIS A 491 8.41 -15.30 -18.31
N TYR A 492 7.84 -14.95 -17.15
CA TYR A 492 8.61 -14.28 -16.12
C TYR A 492 9.75 -15.16 -15.57
N VAL A 493 9.44 -16.39 -15.15
CA VAL A 493 10.40 -17.34 -14.55
C VAL A 493 11.59 -17.67 -15.47
N PHE A 494 11.36 -17.74 -16.79
CA PHE A 494 12.43 -18.05 -17.76
C PHE A 494 13.29 -16.85 -18.17
N PHE A 495 12.83 -15.60 -17.98
CA PHE A 495 13.49 -14.41 -18.54
C PHE A 495 13.77 -13.26 -17.55
N HIS A 496 13.34 -13.38 -16.28
CA HIS A 496 13.49 -12.35 -15.25
C HIS A 496 13.87 -12.95 -13.89
N THR A 497 14.59 -12.18 -13.06
CA THR A 497 15.17 -12.64 -11.78
C THR A 497 14.87 -11.72 -10.59
N ASP A 498 13.98 -10.74 -10.76
CA ASP A 498 13.51 -9.87 -9.68
C ASP A 498 12.42 -10.54 -8.81
N LYS A 499 11.72 -9.80 -7.94
CA LYS A 499 10.70 -10.36 -7.03
C LYS A 499 9.25 -10.24 -7.54
N SER A 500 9.03 -9.84 -8.80
CA SER A 500 7.70 -9.52 -9.34
C SER A 500 6.85 -10.72 -9.78
N GLN A 501 7.31 -11.97 -9.61
CA GLN A 501 6.70 -13.17 -10.19
C GLN A 501 5.19 -13.31 -9.97
N ILE A 502 4.69 -12.99 -8.77
CA ILE A 502 3.25 -13.09 -8.45
C ILE A 502 2.47 -11.93 -9.08
N ALA A 503 2.96 -10.69 -8.98
CA ALA A 503 2.33 -9.55 -9.64
C ALA A 503 2.24 -9.78 -11.17
N ARG A 504 3.30 -10.33 -11.78
CA ARG A 504 3.35 -10.70 -13.20
C ARG A 504 2.29 -11.76 -13.56
N ALA A 505 2.14 -12.80 -12.73
CA ALA A 505 1.10 -13.81 -12.90
C ALA A 505 -0.32 -13.21 -12.81
N LEU A 506 -0.59 -12.40 -11.78
CA LEU A 506 -1.90 -11.75 -11.59
C LEU A 506 -2.22 -10.76 -12.71
N GLY A 507 -1.24 -9.97 -13.17
CA GLY A 507 -1.39 -9.09 -14.33
C GLY A 507 -1.67 -9.84 -15.62
N GLY A 508 -1.01 -10.98 -15.85
CA GLY A 508 -1.30 -11.88 -16.96
C GLY A 508 -2.69 -12.49 -16.89
N PHE A 509 -3.17 -12.82 -15.69
CA PHE A 509 -4.52 -13.34 -15.47
C PHE A 509 -5.58 -12.31 -15.85
N VAL A 510 -5.47 -11.07 -15.33
CA VAL A 510 -6.38 -9.97 -15.71
C VAL A 510 -6.29 -9.67 -17.22
N SER A 511 -5.11 -9.80 -17.83
CA SER A 511 -4.94 -9.63 -19.28
C SER A 511 -5.70 -10.69 -20.09
N GLY A 512 -5.74 -11.94 -19.59
CA GLY A 512 -6.56 -13.01 -20.17
C GLY A 512 -8.06 -12.67 -20.12
N LEU A 513 -8.54 -12.12 -19.00
CA LEU A 513 -9.91 -11.61 -18.86
C LEU A 513 -10.20 -10.45 -19.83
N VAL A 514 -9.29 -9.48 -19.94
CA VAL A 514 -9.43 -8.34 -20.86
C VAL A 514 -9.49 -8.78 -22.33
N ALA A 515 -8.67 -9.75 -22.74
CA ALA A 515 -8.65 -10.22 -24.11
C ALA A 515 -9.92 -11.01 -24.49
N ILE A 516 -10.36 -11.94 -23.62
CA ILE A 516 -11.54 -12.77 -23.91
C ILE A 516 -12.85 -11.96 -23.92
N ALA A 517 -12.90 -10.82 -23.23
CA ALA A 517 -14.04 -9.89 -23.25
C ALA A 517 -14.47 -9.42 -24.66
N ALA A 518 -13.58 -9.46 -25.66
CA ALA A 518 -13.97 -9.12 -27.03
C ALA A 518 -14.89 -10.17 -27.68
N CYS A 519 -14.74 -11.44 -27.31
CA CYS A 519 -15.11 -12.59 -28.15
C CYS A 519 -15.60 -13.84 -27.40
N ALA A 520 -15.77 -13.79 -26.07
CA ALA A 520 -16.09 -14.94 -25.21
C ALA A 520 -17.32 -15.77 -25.63
N GLN A 521 -18.28 -15.17 -26.34
CA GLN A 521 -19.50 -15.80 -26.83
C GLN A 521 -19.32 -16.50 -28.20
N SER A 522 -18.17 -16.32 -28.85
CA SER A 522 -17.92 -16.73 -30.25
C SER A 522 -16.72 -17.67 -30.44
N VAL A 523 -16.01 -18.04 -29.38
CA VAL A 523 -14.79 -18.86 -29.44
C VAL A 523 -14.93 -20.15 -28.63
N THR A 524 -14.21 -21.21 -29.03
CA THR A 524 -14.16 -22.48 -28.29
C THR A 524 -13.20 -22.42 -27.10
N PHE A 525 -13.29 -23.41 -26.20
CA PHE A 525 -12.43 -23.52 -25.01
C PHE A 525 -10.92 -23.52 -25.32
N ILE A 526 -10.52 -24.11 -26.45
CA ILE A 526 -9.10 -24.16 -26.87
C ILE A 526 -8.65 -22.80 -27.43
N GLU A 527 -9.53 -22.08 -28.10
CA GLU A 527 -9.28 -20.71 -28.57
C GLU A 527 -9.21 -19.75 -27.38
N ALA A 528 -10.13 -19.86 -26.40
CA ALA A 528 -10.07 -19.07 -25.16
C ALA A 528 -8.76 -19.28 -24.39
N LEU A 529 -8.29 -20.52 -24.24
CA LEU A 529 -6.96 -20.84 -23.70
C LEU A 529 -5.84 -20.15 -24.49
N THR A 530 -5.91 -20.21 -25.83
CA THR A 530 -4.89 -19.64 -26.73
C THR A 530 -4.84 -18.11 -26.65
N ILE A 531 -6.01 -17.47 -26.69
CA ILE A 531 -6.21 -16.01 -26.55
C ILE A 531 -5.67 -15.55 -25.20
N GLY A 532 -6.00 -16.27 -24.12
CA GLY A 532 -5.51 -16.01 -22.78
C GLY A 532 -3.99 -16.11 -22.65
N ALA A 533 -3.40 -17.23 -23.09
CA ALA A 533 -1.95 -17.44 -23.06
C ALA A 533 -1.19 -16.32 -23.79
N ILE A 534 -1.64 -15.96 -25.00
CA ILE A 534 -1.04 -14.88 -25.79
C ILE A 534 -1.24 -13.52 -25.11
N ALA A 535 -2.40 -13.25 -24.50
CA ALA A 535 -2.62 -12.03 -23.72
C ALA A 535 -1.64 -11.88 -22.55
N GLY A 536 -1.39 -12.96 -21.80
CA GLY A 536 -0.42 -12.97 -20.70
C GLY A 536 1.02 -12.77 -21.17
N LEU A 537 1.41 -13.35 -22.31
CA LEU A 537 2.71 -13.12 -22.93
C LEU A 537 2.86 -11.66 -23.42
N LEU A 538 1.85 -11.14 -24.12
CA LEU A 538 1.83 -9.78 -24.65
C LEU A 538 1.83 -8.73 -23.54
N GLN A 539 1.10 -8.93 -22.44
CA GLN A 539 1.19 -8.07 -21.25
C GLN A 539 2.64 -7.97 -20.76
N ASN A 540 3.32 -9.10 -20.67
CA ASN A 540 4.67 -9.16 -20.13
C ASN A 540 5.69 -8.45 -21.03
N LEU A 541 5.60 -8.72 -22.34
CA LEU A 541 6.45 -8.11 -23.37
C LEU A 541 6.17 -6.61 -23.51
N ALA A 542 4.90 -6.21 -23.58
CA ALA A 542 4.49 -4.81 -23.66
C ALA A 542 4.90 -4.03 -22.41
N TYR A 543 4.69 -4.58 -21.21
CA TYR A 543 5.14 -3.93 -19.97
C TYR A 543 6.66 -3.78 -19.94
N SER A 544 7.44 -4.80 -20.31
CA SER A 544 8.90 -4.70 -20.36
C SER A 544 9.43 -3.82 -21.49
N LEU A 545 8.69 -3.63 -22.59
CA LEU A 545 9.00 -2.69 -23.67
C LEU A 545 8.66 -1.24 -23.29
N LEU A 546 7.43 -1.00 -22.82
CA LEU A 546 6.99 0.28 -22.28
C LEU A 546 7.88 0.71 -21.11
N ARG A 547 8.33 -0.22 -20.25
CA ARG A 547 9.31 0.07 -19.19
C ARG A 547 10.60 0.68 -19.75
N LYS A 548 11.13 0.17 -20.87
CA LYS A 548 12.34 0.69 -21.51
C LYS A 548 12.14 2.03 -22.23
N ILE A 549 10.95 2.28 -22.79
CA ILE A 549 10.66 3.48 -23.60
C ILE A 549 10.10 4.65 -22.74
N VAL A 550 9.29 4.32 -21.73
CA VAL A 550 8.45 5.26 -20.98
C VAL A 550 9.04 5.62 -19.62
N LEU A 551 9.78 4.75 -18.94
CA LEU A 551 10.37 5.08 -17.63
C LEU A 551 11.48 6.11 -17.75
N LYS A 552 11.07 7.37 -17.77
CA LYS A 552 11.93 8.51 -17.46
C LYS A 552 11.85 8.86 -15.97
N GLN A 553 10.82 8.38 -15.27
CA GLN A 553 10.55 8.57 -13.84
C GLN A 553 9.88 7.32 -13.23
N SER A 554 10.22 6.96 -12.00
CA SER A 554 9.75 5.71 -11.35
C SER A 554 8.23 5.62 -11.14
N TRP A 555 7.53 6.76 -11.06
CA TRP A 555 6.07 6.77 -10.91
C TRP A 555 5.32 6.33 -12.18
N GLN A 556 5.99 6.32 -13.34
CA GLN A 556 5.40 5.92 -14.63
C GLN A 556 5.24 4.39 -14.79
N VAL A 557 5.71 3.60 -13.80
CA VAL A 557 5.61 2.13 -13.78
C VAL A 557 4.16 1.65 -13.81
N ARG A 558 3.29 2.17 -12.94
CA ARG A 558 1.87 1.78 -12.85
C ARG A 558 1.09 2.03 -14.16
N PRO A 559 1.14 3.22 -14.79
CA PRO A 559 0.47 3.43 -16.08
C PRO A 559 1.07 2.60 -17.22
N ALA A 560 2.39 2.35 -17.27
CA ALA A 560 2.97 1.43 -18.26
C ALA A 560 2.47 -0.02 -18.09
N TYR A 561 2.26 -0.45 -16.83
CA TYR A 561 1.69 -1.76 -16.49
C TYR A 561 0.20 -1.86 -16.87
N LEU A 562 -0.61 -0.83 -16.59
CA LEU A 562 -2.03 -0.81 -16.97
C LEU A 562 -2.26 -0.68 -18.48
N VAL A 563 -1.39 -0.01 -19.24
CA VAL A 563 -1.43 -0.09 -20.72
C VAL A 563 -1.13 -1.49 -21.22
N ALA A 564 -0.25 -2.24 -20.56
CA ALA A 564 -0.01 -3.62 -20.94
C ALA A 564 -1.22 -4.53 -20.66
N ILE A 565 -1.85 -4.41 -19.47
CA ILE A 565 -3.01 -5.21 -19.08
C ILE A 565 -4.28 -4.83 -19.86
N HIS A 566 -4.66 -3.56 -19.87
CA HIS A 566 -5.95 -3.12 -20.41
C HIS A 566 -5.83 -2.63 -21.86
N GLY A 567 -4.71 -2.00 -22.22
CA GLY A 567 -4.45 -1.47 -23.56
C GLY A 567 -4.06 -2.53 -24.58
N VAL A 568 -3.02 -3.32 -24.29
CA VAL A 568 -2.47 -4.28 -25.27
C VAL A 568 -3.25 -5.59 -25.30
N ALA A 569 -3.69 -6.12 -24.16
CA ALA A 569 -4.55 -7.30 -24.16
C ALA A 569 -5.94 -7.01 -24.77
N GLY A 570 -6.45 -5.79 -24.62
CA GLY A 570 -7.72 -5.37 -25.23
C GLY A 570 -7.66 -5.31 -26.77
N ILE A 571 -6.57 -4.75 -27.30
CA ILE A 571 -6.23 -4.80 -28.73
C ILE A 571 -6.12 -6.25 -29.22
N TRP A 572 -5.41 -7.11 -28.49
CA TRP A 572 -5.26 -8.52 -28.83
C TRP A 572 -6.60 -9.27 -28.80
N GLY A 573 -7.49 -8.97 -27.85
CA GLY A 573 -8.85 -9.52 -27.79
C GLY A 573 -9.67 -9.16 -29.03
N ALA A 574 -9.69 -7.89 -29.42
CA ALA A 574 -10.41 -7.46 -30.62
C ALA A 574 -9.84 -8.06 -31.92
N LEU A 575 -8.51 -8.22 -32.03
CA LEU A 575 -7.90 -8.97 -33.14
C LEU A 575 -8.28 -10.46 -33.10
N SER A 576 -8.31 -11.06 -31.91
CA SER A 576 -8.69 -12.47 -31.70
C SER A 576 -10.09 -12.79 -32.21
N PHE A 577 -11.04 -11.84 -32.12
CA PHE A 577 -12.37 -12.02 -32.72
C PHE A 577 -12.30 -12.32 -34.24
N ALA A 578 -11.43 -11.64 -34.99
CA ALA A 578 -11.24 -11.86 -36.42
C ALA A 578 -10.37 -13.08 -36.78
N LEU A 579 -9.69 -13.67 -35.78
CA LEU A 579 -8.85 -14.87 -35.95
C LEU A 579 -9.58 -16.16 -35.57
N PHE A 580 -10.54 -16.09 -34.63
CA PHE A 580 -11.18 -17.26 -34.00
C PHE A 580 -12.71 -17.14 -33.88
N GLY A 581 -13.27 -15.93 -33.84
CA GLY A 581 -14.71 -15.69 -33.58
C GLY A 581 -15.59 -15.57 -34.82
N SER A 582 -15.00 -15.39 -36.01
CA SER A 582 -15.69 -15.20 -37.29
C SER A 582 -15.95 -16.53 -38.00
N GLU A 583 -17.04 -17.19 -37.65
CA GLU A 583 -17.67 -18.40 -38.28
C GLU A 583 -16.81 -19.68 -38.47
N ASN A 584 -15.50 -19.68 -38.17
CA ASN A 584 -14.66 -20.88 -38.29
C ASN A 584 -13.69 -21.05 -37.12
N THR A 585 -13.95 -22.04 -36.25
CA THR A 585 -13.01 -22.51 -35.22
C THR A 585 -11.67 -22.92 -35.83
N PHE A 586 -10.59 -22.24 -35.46
CA PHE A 586 -9.25 -22.35 -36.08
C PHE A 586 -9.25 -22.32 -37.62
N GLY A 587 -10.16 -21.56 -38.23
CA GLY A 587 -10.25 -21.40 -39.68
C GLY A 587 -9.14 -20.54 -40.30
N ALA A 588 -9.30 -20.23 -41.58
CA ALA A 588 -8.60 -19.10 -42.18
C ALA A 588 -9.16 -17.80 -41.57
N PRO A 589 -8.32 -16.82 -41.20
CA PRO A 589 -8.79 -15.54 -40.68
C PRO A 589 -9.77 -14.83 -41.61
N ASP A 590 -10.84 -14.24 -41.06
CA ASP A 590 -11.65 -13.32 -41.85
C ASP A 590 -10.90 -12.00 -42.01
N PHE A 591 -10.29 -11.82 -43.18
CA PHE A 591 -9.59 -10.59 -43.54
C PHE A 591 -10.50 -9.36 -43.53
N THR A 592 -11.81 -9.51 -43.77
CA THR A 592 -12.80 -8.43 -43.68
C THR A 592 -12.94 -8.00 -42.23
N GLN A 593 -13.23 -8.96 -41.33
CA GLN A 593 -13.33 -8.68 -39.91
C GLN A 593 -12.00 -8.17 -39.36
N LEU A 594 -10.85 -8.68 -39.79
CA LEU A 594 -9.53 -8.23 -39.34
C LEU A 594 -9.27 -6.76 -39.68
N VAL A 595 -9.67 -6.31 -40.87
CA VAL A 595 -9.63 -4.90 -41.27
C VAL A 595 -10.57 -4.06 -40.40
N THR A 596 -11.81 -4.51 -40.18
CA THR A 596 -12.80 -3.79 -39.36
C THR A 596 -12.39 -3.69 -37.89
N GLN A 597 -11.85 -4.77 -37.31
CA GLN A 597 -11.29 -4.76 -35.94
C GLN A 597 -10.09 -3.82 -35.85
N ALA A 598 -9.18 -3.84 -36.83
CA ALA A 598 -8.05 -2.91 -36.89
C ALA A 598 -8.51 -1.44 -37.04
N GLN A 599 -9.58 -1.17 -37.80
CA GLN A 599 -10.19 0.16 -37.91
C GLN A 599 -10.79 0.63 -36.57
N GLY A 600 -11.52 -0.23 -35.86
CA GLY A 600 -12.04 0.07 -34.52
C GLY A 600 -10.93 0.32 -33.50
N ILE A 601 -9.87 -0.50 -33.51
CA ILE A 601 -8.66 -0.32 -32.68
C ILE A 601 -7.97 1.02 -33.00
N ALA A 602 -7.72 1.33 -34.27
CA ALA A 602 -7.08 2.58 -34.68
C ALA A 602 -7.92 3.81 -34.27
N THR A 603 -9.25 3.71 -34.41
CA THR A 603 -10.20 4.72 -33.95
C THR A 603 -10.12 4.90 -32.43
N ALA A 604 -10.15 3.81 -31.66
CA ALA A 604 -10.03 3.84 -30.20
C ALA A 604 -8.74 4.51 -29.74
N LEU A 605 -7.60 4.15 -30.33
CA LEU A 605 -6.29 4.74 -30.04
C LEU A 605 -6.26 6.25 -30.33
N ALA A 606 -6.68 6.65 -31.54
CA ALA A 606 -6.71 8.06 -31.93
C ALA A 606 -7.64 8.89 -31.03
N TYR A 607 -8.85 8.38 -30.78
CA TYR A 607 -9.84 9.01 -29.92
C TYR A 607 -9.35 9.17 -28.48
N SER A 608 -8.72 8.14 -27.90
CA SER A 608 -8.18 8.15 -26.53
C SER A 608 -7.03 9.15 -26.38
N ILE A 609 -6.18 9.27 -27.39
CA ILE A 609 -5.08 10.25 -27.42
C ILE A 609 -5.65 11.67 -27.55
N VAL A 610 -6.61 11.91 -28.45
CA VAL A 610 -7.23 13.23 -28.64
C VAL A 610 -7.98 13.68 -27.38
N THR A 611 -8.83 12.82 -26.82
CA THR A 611 -9.57 13.13 -25.58
C THR A 611 -8.63 13.29 -24.38
N GLY A 612 -7.54 12.52 -24.29
CA GLY A 612 -6.51 12.70 -23.25
C GLY A 612 -5.81 14.06 -23.33
N HIS A 613 -5.60 14.60 -24.54
CA HIS A 613 -5.14 15.98 -24.72
C HIS A 613 -6.19 17.01 -24.26
N VAL A 614 -7.47 16.82 -24.62
CA VAL A 614 -8.57 17.72 -24.20
C VAL A 614 -8.73 17.74 -22.68
N ALA A 615 -8.71 16.57 -22.03
CA ALA A 615 -8.77 16.47 -20.58
C ALA A 615 -7.60 17.19 -19.88
N MET A 616 -6.38 17.09 -20.44
CA MET A 616 -5.23 17.85 -19.93
C MET A 616 -5.38 19.37 -20.07
N LEU A 617 -6.04 19.87 -21.12
CA LEU A 617 -6.37 21.30 -21.25
C LEU A 617 -7.37 21.74 -20.17
N LEU A 618 -8.44 20.95 -19.95
CA LEU A 618 -9.42 21.23 -18.88
C LEU A 618 -8.77 21.30 -17.50
N LEU A 619 -7.82 20.41 -17.20
CA LEU A 619 -7.05 20.43 -15.96
C LEU A 619 -6.06 21.62 -15.87
N ALA A 620 -5.48 22.05 -16.99
CA ALA A 620 -4.50 23.14 -17.04
C ALA A 620 -5.09 24.50 -16.62
N PHE A 621 -6.37 24.77 -16.88
CA PHE A 621 -7.05 26.01 -16.47
C PHE A 621 -7.05 26.24 -14.95
N ARG A 622 -6.77 25.21 -14.13
CA ARG A 622 -6.66 25.32 -12.67
C ARG A 622 -5.27 25.67 -12.13
N LYS A 623 -4.25 25.92 -12.97
CA LYS A 623 -2.93 26.42 -12.52
C LYS A 623 -2.93 27.92 -12.18
N LYS A 624 -3.67 28.30 -11.14
CA LYS A 624 -3.51 29.51 -10.31
C LYS A 624 -3.80 29.07 -8.86
N GLN A 625 -2.91 29.22 -7.89
CA GLN A 625 -1.75 30.13 -7.75
C GLN A 625 -0.42 29.38 -7.57
N PRO A 626 0.74 30.03 -7.76
CA PRO A 626 1.95 29.62 -7.05
C PRO A 626 1.75 29.85 -5.55
N GLN A 627 2.05 28.86 -4.71
CA GLN A 627 2.32 29.12 -3.30
C GLN A 627 3.64 29.91 -3.23
N THR A 628 3.62 31.06 -2.57
CA THR A 628 4.74 32.00 -2.54
C THR A 628 5.75 31.61 -1.47
N ALA A 629 7.00 31.39 -1.92
CA ALA A 629 8.25 31.35 -1.15
C ALA A 629 8.20 30.63 0.21
#